data_AF-A0A1I6T6G3-F1
#
_entry.id   AF-A0A1I6T6G3-F1
#
_cell.length_a   1.000
_cell.length_b   1.000
_cell.length_c   1.000
_cell.angle_alpha   90.00
_cell.angle_beta   90.00
_cell.angle_gamma   90.00
#
_symmetry.space_group_name_H-M   'P 1'
#
loop_
_entity.id
_entity.type
_entity.pdbx_description
1 polymer ?
#
loop_
_entity_poly.entity_id
_entity_poly.type
_entity_poly.pdbx_seq_one_letter_code
_entity_poly.pdbx_strand_id
1 'polypeptide(L)'
;MYATGTLPERAREALARDSLLAKYCQVGTAPRDGVGLADLPELAERDRLELVVRPVVITVRSLLAAGAVPVGEPRVDLAGGRVVVPGLAATEPARTAEVIDELHRALTAISPEADRVVAEELRFCSAGLLSVLAGEHAWTRFAHHVPSAQNEVLQRVLRLVKERASAHRRDPQVPRPLVALDLDFCAFHPRARVRDALAALGVTGPLPVLPGLYEPGWEPFREPAGLPEELAHADFRRAISWDDEALLTDELAPGVRRFTRDVAQAGGRVVLLTGRRHRMRAATERALARHGLGHLELRTTDEGADVGAQKVAALRGMAGWEPVAAFDDKEANRVALRAAFPQAVVVPVAAPGFTGVDEPDAIATFETVPQPVPLGRGHSAGPSLSHATSIAQLRLDAMRTRPTLWRRGVHLTEEEQAGIVTALCRGAQETGERLGDRVAAIETGSARAIWQVMQAKLFGASRSAYPVEHAEADLSRAVAAGEPAEFVILGPPTKQDGSRLKALGGLPDLAEVAMLARLLQLDAAVRRVHPPGIRVTALADPSHFRVREEHRYCGYQREFRRMLELTGADRLVRVRNVDDVAAEHGCGDADKRAELLARHRERYRSALAGLDLLGDPRGALAAADERDPGCPGQPRFAEMFRSIVHAVDVPRTGDDPVEFARRVYAEPFDLADPELGEARAELLALAWDETITYLSNKHVDVELDYAALWRHDRVRMSLSLRPERGRFRFVPLGGSAVMPWQGTAALGRGNEVSTDFAISLIDQCYLPVWAPEGHEQPWFMVPPDLVRDGVLLPEVRDGIQLRSK
;
A
#
# COMPACT_ATOMS: atom_id res chain seq x y z
N MET A 1 -17.10 -7.03 -35.23
CA MET A 1 -16.11 -6.52 -36.20
C MET A 1 -16.56 -5.11 -36.59
N TYR A 2 -15.97 -4.07 -35.99
CA TYR A 2 -16.43 -2.68 -36.19
C TYR A 2 -15.53 -1.95 -37.20
N ALA A 3 -16.16 -1.18 -38.10
CA ALA A 3 -15.52 -0.46 -39.18
C ALA A 3 -14.63 0.67 -38.64
N THR A 4 -13.34 0.37 -38.50
CA THR A 4 -12.29 1.33 -38.13
C THR A 4 -11.91 2.19 -39.34
N GLY A 5 -12.45 3.40 -39.43
CA GLY A 5 -11.92 4.43 -40.34
C GLY A 5 -10.46 4.76 -39.98
N THR A 6 -9.58 4.71 -40.98
CA THR A 6 -8.29 5.42 -41.19
C THR A 6 -7.40 5.85 -40.00
N LEU A 7 -7.42 5.18 -38.85
CA LEU A 7 -6.29 5.28 -37.93
C LEU A 7 -5.07 4.54 -38.50
N PRO A 8 -3.86 5.12 -38.48
CA PRO A 8 -2.63 4.37 -38.75
C PRO A 8 -2.59 3.11 -37.89
N GLU A 9 -2.15 1.99 -38.44
CA GLU A 9 -2.07 0.69 -37.75
C GLU A 9 -1.34 0.80 -36.41
N ARG A 10 -0.26 1.59 -36.36
CA ARG A 10 0.49 1.92 -35.13
C ARG A 10 -0.34 2.61 -34.05
N ALA A 11 -1.27 3.49 -34.42
CA ALA A 11 -2.16 4.15 -33.46
C ALA A 11 -3.19 3.16 -32.90
N ARG A 12 -3.71 2.23 -33.73
CA ARG A 12 -4.59 1.15 -33.24
C ARG A 12 -3.87 0.18 -32.31
N GLU A 13 -2.63 -0.19 -32.65
CA GLU A 13 -1.79 -1.00 -31.77
C GLU A 13 -1.47 -0.27 -30.46
N ALA A 14 -1.22 1.04 -30.49
CA ALA A 14 -0.99 1.84 -29.29
C ALA A 14 -2.25 1.94 -28.41
N LEU A 15 -3.42 2.17 -29.00
CA LEU A 15 -4.72 2.18 -28.31
C LEU A 15 -5.06 0.81 -27.71
N ALA A 16 -4.72 -0.27 -28.39
CA ALA A 16 -4.94 -1.63 -27.90
C ALA A 16 -4.00 -2.02 -26.74
N ARG A 17 -2.87 -1.31 -26.57
CA ARG A 17 -1.89 -1.57 -25.49
C ARG A 17 -2.23 -0.85 -24.18
N ASP A 18 -3.04 0.21 -24.20
CA ASP A 18 -3.54 0.86 -22.97
C ASP A 18 -4.86 0.21 -22.53
N SER A 19 -4.82 -0.55 -21.44
CA SER A 19 -5.98 -1.28 -20.91
C SER A 19 -7.13 -0.36 -20.48
N LEU A 20 -6.87 0.91 -20.16
CA LEU A 20 -7.91 1.89 -19.87
C LEU A 20 -8.54 2.42 -21.16
N LEU A 21 -7.75 2.70 -22.19
CA LEU A 21 -8.30 3.11 -23.50
C LEU A 21 -9.13 2.00 -24.13
N ALA A 22 -8.66 0.75 -24.12
CA ALA A 22 -9.42 -0.37 -24.65
C ALA A 22 -10.79 -0.54 -23.95
N LYS A 23 -10.91 -0.07 -22.70
CA LYS A 23 -12.14 -0.14 -21.90
C LYS A 23 -13.06 1.04 -22.08
N TYR A 24 -12.51 2.24 -21.99
CA TYR A 24 -13.29 3.47 -21.96
C TYR A 24 -13.43 4.08 -23.34
N CYS A 25 -12.56 3.81 -24.31
CA CYS A 25 -12.62 4.45 -25.61
C CYS A 25 -13.18 3.53 -26.71
N GLN A 26 -14.04 4.09 -27.56
CA GLN A 26 -14.43 3.53 -28.85
C GLN A 26 -14.17 4.58 -29.92
N VAL A 27 -13.39 4.27 -30.96
CA VAL A 27 -13.12 5.21 -32.05
C VAL A 27 -14.00 4.89 -33.25
N GLY A 28 -14.64 5.91 -33.83
CA GLY A 28 -15.43 5.82 -35.06
C GLY A 28 -16.90 6.19 -34.88
N THR A 29 -17.77 5.60 -35.71
CA THR A 29 -19.20 5.88 -35.66
C THR A 29 -19.81 5.36 -34.35
N ALA A 30 -20.51 6.26 -33.65
CA ALA A 30 -21.19 5.94 -32.41
C ALA A 30 -22.18 4.78 -32.61
N PRO A 31 -22.37 3.90 -31.61
CA PRO A 31 -23.59 3.12 -31.51
C PRO A 31 -24.80 4.05 -31.66
N ARG A 32 -25.95 3.52 -32.12
CA ARG A 32 -27.19 4.32 -32.27
C ARG A 32 -27.60 5.08 -31.00
N ASP A 33 -27.06 4.67 -29.84
CA ASP A 33 -27.45 5.14 -28.50
C ASP A 33 -26.39 6.04 -27.81
N GLY A 34 -25.33 6.47 -28.49
CA GLY A 34 -24.33 7.37 -27.89
C GLY A 34 -24.89 8.80 -27.71
N VAL A 35 -24.80 9.37 -26.50
CA VAL A 35 -25.34 10.70 -26.18
C VAL A 35 -24.23 11.76 -26.20
N GLY A 36 -24.52 12.96 -26.72
CA GLY A 36 -23.59 14.10 -26.66
C GLY A 36 -23.40 14.59 -25.23
N LEU A 37 -22.30 15.31 -24.95
CA LEU A 37 -22.06 15.83 -23.60
C LEU A 37 -23.08 16.91 -23.21
N ALA A 38 -23.63 17.61 -24.21
CA ALA A 38 -24.70 18.59 -24.03
C ALA A 38 -26.10 17.98 -23.85
N ASP A 39 -26.30 16.71 -24.24
CA ASP A 39 -27.62 16.06 -24.33
C ASP A 39 -27.85 14.99 -23.26
N LEU A 40 -27.05 15.00 -22.18
CA LEU A 40 -27.09 13.97 -21.15
C LEU A 40 -28.45 13.91 -20.45
N PRO A 41 -28.97 12.71 -20.13
CA PRO A 41 -30.16 12.58 -19.29
C PRO A 41 -29.88 13.11 -17.88
N GLU A 42 -30.96 13.39 -17.13
CA GLU A 42 -30.83 13.73 -15.72
C GLU A 42 -30.21 12.55 -14.95
N LEU A 43 -29.06 12.81 -14.34
CA LEU A 43 -28.28 11.86 -13.55
C LEU A 43 -27.95 12.48 -12.20
N ALA A 44 -27.91 11.64 -11.15
CA ALA A 44 -27.40 12.06 -9.86
C ALA A 44 -25.96 12.59 -10.00
N GLU A 45 -25.55 13.53 -9.14
CA GLU A 45 -24.23 14.17 -9.22
C GLU A 45 -23.09 13.15 -9.27
N ARG A 46 -23.17 12.14 -8.40
CA ARG A 46 -22.21 11.03 -8.36
C ARG A 46 -22.14 10.28 -9.69
N ASP A 47 -23.29 10.01 -10.30
CA ASP A 47 -23.39 9.30 -11.57
C ASP A 47 -22.84 10.14 -12.73
N ARG A 48 -23.09 11.46 -12.74
CA ARG A 48 -22.46 12.38 -13.71
C ARG A 48 -20.94 12.33 -13.61
N LEU A 49 -20.40 12.36 -12.40
CA LEU A 49 -18.95 12.31 -12.20
C LEU A 49 -18.35 10.96 -12.61
N GLU A 50 -18.93 9.84 -12.19
CA GLU A 50 -18.33 8.51 -12.37
C GLU A 50 -18.67 7.83 -13.71
N LEU A 51 -19.83 8.11 -14.32
CA LEU A 51 -20.25 7.53 -15.60
C LEU A 51 -19.92 8.41 -16.81
N VAL A 52 -19.73 9.72 -16.61
CA VAL A 52 -19.50 10.67 -17.71
C VAL A 52 -18.15 11.38 -17.57
N VAL A 53 -18.00 12.26 -16.57
CA VAL A 53 -16.83 13.14 -16.47
C VAL A 53 -15.54 12.34 -16.38
N ARG A 54 -15.45 11.38 -15.44
CA ARG A 54 -14.23 10.60 -15.22
C ARG A 54 -13.86 9.72 -16.43
N PRO A 55 -14.78 8.93 -17.04
CA PRO A 55 -14.48 8.21 -18.27
C PRO A 55 -13.96 9.09 -19.41
N VAL A 56 -14.54 10.29 -19.60
CA VAL A 56 -14.12 11.25 -20.63
C VAL A 56 -12.71 11.77 -20.34
N VAL A 57 -12.43 12.21 -19.11
CA VAL A 57 -11.09 12.66 -18.70
C VAL A 57 -10.06 11.55 -18.87
N ILE A 58 -10.36 10.33 -18.42
CA ILE A 58 -9.47 9.15 -18.59
C ILE A 58 -9.18 8.91 -20.07
N THR A 59 -10.21 8.93 -20.92
CA THR A 59 -10.08 8.69 -22.36
C THR A 59 -9.18 9.74 -22.99
N VAL A 60 -9.47 11.03 -22.80
CA VAL A 60 -8.68 12.10 -23.43
C VAL A 60 -7.26 12.12 -22.91
N ARG A 61 -7.05 12.00 -21.60
CA ARG A 61 -5.70 11.90 -21.01
C ARG A 61 -4.90 10.74 -21.59
N SER A 62 -5.49 9.55 -21.68
CA SER A 62 -4.79 8.39 -22.23
C SER A 62 -4.51 8.54 -23.73
N LEU A 63 -5.40 9.18 -24.51
CA LEU A 63 -5.12 9.54 -25.89
C LEU A 63 -3.92 10.48 -26.01
N LEU A 64 -3.87 11.52 -25.18
CA LEU A 64 -2.74 12.47 -25.13
C LEU A 64 -1.43 11.76 -24.83
N ALA A 65 -1.45 10.84 -23.85
CA ALA A 65 -0.29 10.01 -23.53
C ALA A 65 0.16 9.10 -24.68
N ALA A 66 -0.78 8.67 -25.53
CA ALA A 66 -0.50 7.90 -26.74
C ALA A 66 -0.12 8.80 -27.95
N GLY A 67 -0.01 10.12 -27.76
CA GLY A 67 0.34 11.08 -28.81
C GLY A 67 -0.83 11.46 -29.73
N ALA A 68 -2.07 11.21 -29.32
CA ALA A 68 -3.28 11.50 -30.08
C ALA A 68 -4.24 12.45 -29.36
N VAL A 69 -5.06 13.18 -30.11
CA VAL A 69 -6.16 14.02 -29.61
C VAL A 69 -7.47 13.65 -30.29
N PRO A 70 -8.62 13.71 -29.58
CA PRO A 70 -9.93 13.52 -30.21
C PRO A 70 -10.22 14.61 -31.24
N VAL A 71 -10.93 14.23 -32.31
CA VAL A 71 -11.47 15.13 -33.34
C VAL A 71 -12.99 15.00 -33.33
N GLY A 72 -13.67 16.14 -33.16
CA GLY A 72 -15.11 16.20 -32.93
C GLY A 72 -15.49 15.96 -31.46
N GLU A 73 -16.75 16.25 -31.12
CA GLU A 73 -17.27 16.13 -29.75
C GLU A 73 -17.26 14.66 -29.29
N PRO A 74 -16.61 14.33 -28.15
CA PRO A 74 -16.75 13.01 -27.53
C PRO A 74 -18.20 12.75 -27.12
N ARG A 75 -18.68 11.53 -27.32
CA ARG A 75 -20.01 11.08 -26.89
C ARG A 75 -19.89 10.02 -25.80
N VAL A 76 -20.92 9.81 -25.00
CA VAL A 76 -20.94 8.78 -23.96
C VAL A 76 -22.04 7.75 -24.23
N ASP A 77 -21.65 6.48 -24.24
CA ASP A 77 -22.54 5.33 -24.13
C ASP A 77 -22.69 5.01 -22.63
N LEU A 78 -23.82 5.42 -22.04
CA LEU A 78 -24.09 5.26 -20.61
C LEU A 78 -24.33 3.79 -20.22
N ALA A 79 -24.92 2.99 -21.12
CA ALA A 79 -25.19 1.58 -20.86
C ALA A 79 -23.89 0.77 -20.86
N GLY A 80 -23.02 1.03 -21.84
CA GLY A 80 -21.70 0.44 -21.91
C GLY A 80 -20.73 1.04 -20.90
N GLY A 81 -20.86 2.33 -20.55
CA GLY A 81 -19.85 3.10 -19.81
C GLY A 81 -18.62 3.43 -20.67
N ARG A 82 -18.82 3.71 -21.96
CA ARG A 82 -17.77 4.01 -22.94
C ARG A 82 -17.89 5.43 -23.46
N VAL A 83 -16.75 6.02 -23.80
CA VAL A 83 -16.58 7.28 -24.51
C VAL A 83 -16.32 6.97 -25.97
N VAL A 84 -17.21 7.44 -26.83
CA VAL A 84 -17.07 7.36 -28.27
C VAL A 84 -16.36 8.60 -28.78
N VAL A 85 -15.25 8.41 -29.47
CA VAL A 85 -14.48 9.48 -30.08
C VAL A 85 -14.63 9.38 -31.61
N PRO A 86 -15.19 10.41 -32.29
CA PRO A 86 -15.50 10.32 -33.72
C PRO A 86 -14.27 10.11 -34.61
N GLY A 87 -13.16 10.77 -34.30
CA GLY A 87 -11.89 10.61 -34.99
C GLY A 87 -10.70 10.99 -34.10
N LEU A 88 -9.48 10.71 -34.57
CA LEU A 88 -8.24 11.09 -33.87
C LEU A 88 -7.32 11.88 -34.80
N ALA A 89 -6.57 12.80 -34.21
CA ALA A 89 -5.45 13.49 -34.86
C ALA A 89 -4.18 13.36 -34.00
N ALA A 90 -3.03 13.71 -34.56
CA ALA A 90 -1.78 13.78 -33.82
C ALA A 90 -1.80 14.94 -32.80
N THR A 91 -1.10 14.75 -31.69
CA THR A 91 -0.87 15.80 -30.68
C THR A 91 0.01 16.92 -31.25
N GLU A 92 -0.52 18.14 -31.23
CA GLU A 92 0.20 19.39 -31.52
C GLU A 92 -0.17 20.39 -30.42
N PRO A 93 0.74 21.27 -29.95
CA PRO A 93 0.46 22.12 -28.78
C PRO A 93 -0.81 22.96 -28.90
N ALA A 94 -1.00 23.66 -30.03
CA ALA A 94 -2.16 24.53 -30.25
C ALA A 94 -3.49 23.74 -30.29
N ARG A 95 -3.51 22.62 -31.02
CA ARG A 95 -4.70 21.74 -31.09
C ARG A 95 -4.99 21.09 -29.74
N THR A 96 -3.96 20.71 -29.01
CA THR A 96 -4.10 20.10 -27.68
C THR A 96 -4.75 21.09 -26.70
N ALA A 97 -4.28 22.34 -26.69
CA ALA A 97 -4.87 23.41 -25.90
C ALA A 97 -6.34 23.66 -26.26
N GLU A 98 -6.65 23.82 -27.56
CA GLU A 98 -8.02 24.05 -28.05
C GLU A 98 -8.99 22.93 -27.59
N VAL A 99 -8.60 21.66 -27.82
CA VAL A 99 -9.40 20.50 -27.42
C VAL A 99 -9.59 20.43 -25.91
N ILE A 100 -8.54 20.70 -25.12
CA ILE A 100 -8.62 20.69 -23.66
C ILE A 100 -9.56 21.80 -23.15
N ASP A 101 -9.49 23.01 -23.70
CA ASP A 101 -10.31 24.13 -23.26
C ASP A 101 -11.78 23.96 -23.64
N GLU A 102 -12.07 23.46 -24.84
CA GLU A 102 -13.44 23.10 -25.24
C GLU A 102 -14.00 22.01 -24.33
N LEU A 103 -13.24 20.93 -24.14
CA LEU A 103 -13.65 19.81 -23.30
C LEU A 103 -13.86 20.23 -21.84
N HIS A 104 -12.94 21.02 -21.28
CA HIS A 104 -13.04 21.47 -19.90
C HIS A 104 -14.30 22.31 -19.68
N ARG A 105 -14.62 23.22 -20.61
CA ARG A 105 -15.88 23.97 -20.57
C ARG A 105 -17.09 23.04 -20.59
N ALA A 106 -17.12 22.05 -21.49
CA ALA A 106 -18.22 21.07 -21.54
C ALA A 106 -18.36 20.27 -20.23
N LEU A 107 -17.25 19.80 -19.66
CA LEU A 107 -17.25 19.03 -18.41
C LEU A 107 -17.71 19.86 -17.21
N THR A 108 -17.23 21.10 -17.10
CA THR A 108 -17.65 22.03 -16.01
C THR A 108 -19.11 22.45 -16.13
N ALA A 109 -19.67 22.47 -17.35
CA ALA A 109 -21.11 22.68 -17.56
C ALA A 109 -21.95 21.48 -17.10
N ILE A 110 -21.42 20.25 -17.19
CA ILE A 110 -22.08 19.03 -16.69
C ILE A 110 -22.08 19.00 -15.16
N SER A 111 -20.94 19.35 -14.56
CA SER A 111 -20.76 19.36 -13.11
C SER A 111 -19.70 20.38 -12.67
N PRO A 112 -19.98 21.20 -11.65
CA PRO A 112 -18.97 22.09 -11.06
C PRO A 112 -17.81 21.33 -10.40
N GLU A 113 -17.99 20.05 -10.07
CA GLU A 113 -16.98 19.17 -9.48
C GLU A 113 -16.03 18.54 -10.52
N ALA A 114 -16.16 18.89 -11.80
CA ALA A 114 -15.30 18.37 -12.86
C ALA A 114 -13.80 18.70 -12.62
N ASP A 115 -13.50 19.89 -12.08
CA ASP A 115 -12.13 20.29 -11.70
C ASP A 115 -11.48 19.28 -10.75
N ARG A 116 -12.25 18.76 -9.79
CA ARG A 116 -11.78 17.75 -8.85
C ARG A 116 -11.40 16.46 -9.56
N VAL A 117 -12.25 15.99 -10.50
CA VAL A 117 -11.97 14.78 -11.29
C VAL A 117 -10.73 14.98 -12.17
N VAL A 118 -10.60 16.13 -12.83
CA VAL A 118 -9.42 16.45 -13.65
C VAL A 118 -8.15 16.46 -12.79
N ALA A 119 -8.16 17.14 -11.64
CA ALA A 119 -7.04 17.16 -10.70
C ALA A 119 -6.65 15.75 -10.22
N GLU A 120 -7.63 14.92 -9.90
CA GLU A 120 -7.43 13.54 -9.49
C GLU A 120 -6.79 12.66 -10.57
N GLU A 121 -7.27 12.81 -11.81
CA GLU A 121 -6.85 12.01 -12.95
C GLU A 121 -5.53 12.48 -13.58
N LEU A 122 -5.18 13.76 -13.45
CA LEU A 122 -3.89 14.32 -13.87
C LEU A 122 -2.83 14.32 -12.76
N ARG A 123 -3.12 13.66 -11.62
CA ARG A 123 -2.13 13.44 -10.57
C ARG A 123 -1.16 12.32 -10.95
N PHE A 124 0.14 12.48 -10.70
CA PHE A 124 1.15 11.42 -10.94
C PHE A 124 1.25 11.00 -12.41
N CYS A 125 1.08 11.94 -13.34
CA CYS A 125 1.38 11.75 -14.76
C CYS A 125 2.84 11.34 -14.97
N SER A 126 3.12 10.64 -16.07
CA SER A 126 4.48 10.42 -16.53
C SER A 126 5.10 11.71 -17.07
N ALA A 127 6.43 11.76 -17.15
CA ALA A 127 7.14 12.89 -17.75
C ALA A 127 6.72 13.13 -19.22
N GLY A 128 6.45 12.05 -19.97
CA GLY A 128 5.99 12.15 -21.36
C GLY A 128 4.62 12.82 -21.48
N LEU A 129 3.65 12.43 -20.63
CA LEU A 129 2.33 13.07 -20.61
C LEU A 129 2.41 14.52 -20.12
N LEU A 130 3.27 14.80 -19.13
CA LEU A 130 3.48 16.17 -18.66
C LEU A 130 4.00 17.08 -19.78
N SER A 131 4.90 16.58 -20.63
CA SER A 131 5.41 17.34 -21.78
C SER A 131 4.32 17.65 -22.81
N VAL A 132 3.31 16.79 -22.95
CA VAL A 132 2.17 17.00 -23.87
C VAL A 132 1.18 18.01 -23.28
N LEU A 133 1.01 18.00 -21.96
CA LEU A 133 0.18 18.95 -21.19
C LEU A 133 0.90 20.27 -20.89
N ALA A 134 2.08 20.50 -21.46
CA ALA A 134 2.81 21.74 -21.31
C ALA A 134 2.18 22.83 -22.20
N GLY A 135 1.89 23.99 -21.61
CA GLY A 135 1.29 25.13 -22.32
C GLY A 135 0.24 25.85 -21.49
N GLU A 136 -0.43 26.81 -22.11
CA GLU A 136 -1.53 27.57 -21.51
C GLU A 136 -2.87 26.98 -21.93
N HIS A 137 -3.47 26.18 -21.06
CA HIS A 137 -4.82 25.62 -21.20
C HIS A 137 -5.39 25.25 -19.83
N ALA A 138 -6.69 24.97 -19.76
CA ALA A 138 -7.40 24.78 -18.49
C ALA A 138 -6.86 23.64 -17.61
N TRP A 139 -6.22 22.63 -18.20
CA TRP A 139 -5.69 21.47 -17.47
C TRP A 139 -4.26 21.65 -16.91
N THR A 140 -3.53 22.70 -17.30
CA THR A 140 -2.10 22.88 -16.94
C THR A 140 -1.93 22.95 -15.43
N ARG A 141 -2.85 23.64 -14.74
CA ARG A 141 -2.86 23.80 -13.27
C ARG A 141 -3.04 22.50 -12.49
N PHE A 142 -3.53 21.45 -13.14
CA PHE A 142 -3.83 20.16 -12.52
C PHE A 142 -2.76 19.10 -12.79
N ALA A 143 -1.91 19.30 -13.80
CA ALA A 143 -0.88 18.34 -14.18
C ALA A 143 0.19 18.22 -13.09
N HIS A 144 0.36 17.01 -12.57
CA HIS A 144 1.33 16.75 -11.50
C HIS A 144 2.18 15.52 -11.82
N HIS A 145 3.49 15.63 -11.63
CA HIS A 145 4.47 14.56 -11.87
C HIS A 145 5.45 14.49 -10.70
N VAL A 146 5.84 13.27 -10.33
CA VAL A 146 6.91 13.01 -9.37
C VAL A 146 8.13 12.51 -10.13
N PRO A 147 9.26 13.24 -10.15
CA PRO A 147 10.48 12.80 -10.82
C PRO A 147 10.96 11.43 -10.32
N SER A 148 11.43 10.58 -11.24
CA SER A 148 11.93 9.25 -10.88
C SER A 148 13.10 9.31 -9.90
N ALA A 149 14.03 10.26 -10.06
CA ALA A 149 15.14 10.48 -9.13
C ALA A 149 14.67 10.79 -7.71
N GLN A 150 13.71 11.73 -7.54
CA GLN A 150 13.10 12.02 -6.24
C GLN A 150 12.44 10.78 -5.63
N ASN A 151 11.65 10.05 -6.42
CA ASN A 151 11.00 8.83 -5.96
C ASN A 151 12.04 7.79 -5.49
N GLU A 152 13.12 7.58 -6.24
CA GLU A 152 14.19 6.65 -5.89
C GLU A 152 14.90 7.03 -4.58
N VAL A 153 15.20 8.32 -4.38
CA VAL A 153 15.80 8.84 -3.15
C VAL A 153 14.90 8.57 -1.94
N LEU A 154 13.62 8.94 -2.01
CA LEU A 154 12.68 8.74 -0.91
C LEU A 154 12.47 7.25 -0.61
N GLN A 155 12.35 6.41 -1.64
CA GLN A 155 12.25 4.96 -1.48
C GLN A 155 13.53 4.33 -0.91
N ARG A 156 14.71 4.85 -1.25
CA ARG A 156 15.99 4.43 -0.65
C ARG A 156 16.01 4.73 0.85
N VAL A 157 15.58 5.91 1.27
CA VAL A 157 15.50 6.26 2.69
C VAL A 157 14.55 5.32 3.44
N LEU A 158 13.35 5.05 2.90
CA LEU A 158 12.40 4.12 3.52
C LEU A 158 12.96 2.69 3.64
N ARG A 159 13.71 2.21 2.64
CA ARG A 159 14.41 0.91 2.72
C ARG A 159 15.44 0.88 3.85
N LEU A 160 16.28 1.92 3.96
CA LEU A 160 17.28 2.03 5.04
C LEU A 160 16.63 2.05 6.43
N VAL A 161 15.54 2.79 6.60
CA VAL A 161 14.75 2.79 7.85
C VAL A 161 14.28 1.38 8.17
N LYS A 162 13.67 0.67 7.20
CA LYS A 162 13.15 -0.68 7.40
C LYS A 162 14.24 -1.70 7.74
N GLU A 163 15.41 -1.58 7.11
CA GLU A 163 16.59 -2.42 7.38
C GLU A 163 17.10 -2.22 8.80
N ARG A 164 17.29 -0.98 9.23
CA ARG A 164 17.76 -0.63 10.58
C ARG A 164 16.76 -0.98 11.66
N ALA A 165 15.46 -0.74 11.44
CA ALA A 165 14.40 -1.20 12.34
C ALA A 165 14.39 -2.73 12.47
N SER A 166 14.66 -3.45 11.37
CA SER A 166 14.80 -4.91 11.40
C SER A 166 16.06 -5.39 12.14
N ALA A 167 17.14 -4.61 12.11
CA ALA A 167 18.34 -4.90 12.90
C ALA A 167 18.06 -4.71 14.40
N HIS A 168 17.47 -3.58 14.80
CA HIS A 168 17.09 -3.32 16.19
C HIS A 168 16.16 -4.38 16.79
N ARG A 169 15.18 -4.88 16.03
CA ARG A 169 14.30 -5.97 16.50
C ARG A 169 15.05 -7.27 16.80
N ARG A 170 16.16 -7.53 16.11
CA ARG A 170 16.98 -8.74 16.31
C ARG A 170 17.99 -8.56 17.42
N ASP A 171 18.50 -7.33 17.57
CA ASP A 171 19.44 -6.95 18.61
C ASP A 171 19.03 -5.58 19.19
N PRO A 172 18.41 -5.55 20.37
CA PRO A 172 17.99 -4.32 21.03
C PRO A 172 19.13 -3.34 21.34
N GLN A 173 20.40 -3.76 21.29
CA GLN A 173 21.56 -2.87 21.46
C GLN A 173 21.83 -2.00 20.22
N VAL A 174 21.34 -2.40 19.05
CA VAL A 174 21.45 -1.60 17.83
C VAL A 174 20.51 -0.38 17.94
N PRO A 175 20.96 0.86 17.66
CA PRO A 175 20.09 2.03 17.72
C PRO A 175 18.91 1.98 16.74
N ARG A 176 17.83 2.68 17.08
CA ARG A 176 16.65 2.84 16.20
C ARG A 176 16.91 3.85 15.09
N PRO A 177 16.37 3.67 13.88
CA PRO A 177 16.58 4.61 12.78
C PRO A 177 15.83 5.94 12.98
N LEU A 178 16.53 7.04 12.71
CA LEU A 178 16.03 8.40 12.82
C LEU A 178 16.18 9.15 11.48
N VAL A 179 15.14 9.86 11.07
CA VAL A 179 15.14 10.74 9.90
C VAL A 179 14.99 12.19 10.36
N ALA A 180 15.94 13.04 9.97
CA ALA A 180 15.89 14.46 10.29
C ALA A 180 15.34 15.26 9.10
N LEU A 181 14.38 16.15 9.35
CA LEU A 181 13.91 17.13 8.35
C LEU A 181 14.21 18.53 8.84
N ASP A 182 14.80 19.36 7.98
CA ASP A 182 14.76 20.80 8.20
C ASP A 182 13.33 21.34 8.04
N LEU A 183 13.07 22.50 8.61
CA LEU A 183 11.74 23.10 8.63
C LEU A 183 11.51 24.11 7.50
N ASP A 184 12.08 25.31 7.58
CA ASP A 184 11.85 26.37 6.60
C ASP A 184 12.48 25.99 5.24
N PHE A 185 11.73 26.14 4.14
CA PHE A 185 12.13 25.74 2.77
C PHE A 185 12.42 24.24 2.61
N CYS A 186 12.02 23.41 3.59
CA CYS A 186 12.12 21.96 3.53
C CYS A 186 10.78 21.30 3.88
N ALA A 187 10.41 21.26 5.16
CA ALA A 187 9.09 20.75 5.56
C ALA A 187 7.97 21.81 5.48
N PHE A 188 8.31 23.10 5.57
CA PHE A 188 7.43 24.25 5.38
C PHE A 188 7.88 25.12 4.22
N HIS A 189 6.91 25.64 3.47
CA HIS A 189 7.09 26.62 2.41
C HIS A 189 6.53 27.98 2.88
N PRO A 190 7.38 28.94 3.26
CA PRO A 190 6.94 30.21 3.84
C PRO A 190 6.52 31.23 2.77
N ARG A 191 5.66 30.83 1.82
CA ARG A 191 5.30 31.64 0.64
C ARG A 191 4.67 32.97 1.01
N ALA A 192 3.69 32.96 1.91
CA ALA A 192 3.01 34.17 2.38
C ALA A 192 4.01 35.13 3.04
N ARG A 193 4.78 34.66 4.03
CA ARG A 193 5.78 35.48 4.72
C ARG A 193 6.82 36.08 3.76
N VAL A 194 7.27 35.31 2.77
CA VAL A 194 8.23 35.80 1.76
C VAL A 194 7.60 36.85 0.86
N ARG A 195 6.35 36.67 0.44
CA ARG A 195 5.61 37.68 -0.34
C ARG A 195 5.38 38.95 0.46
N ASP A 196 5.02 38.85 1.73
CA ASP A 196 4.78 40.00 2.60
C ASP A 196 6.09 40.79 2.83
N ALA A 197 7.21 40.09 3.02
CA ALA A 197 8.53 40.71 3.12
C ALA A 197 8.93 41.44 1.84
N LEU A 198 8.67 40.85 0.67
CA LEU A 198 8.90 41.49 -0.62
C LEU A 198 8.00 42.72 -0.83
N ALA A 199 6.72 42.62 -0.48
CA ALA A 199 5.79 43.73 -0.54
C ALA A 199 6.22 44.89 0.38
N ALA A 200 6.75 44.60 1.57
CA ALA A 200 7.31 45.60 2.48
C ALA A 200 8.55 46.31 1.91
N LEU A 201 9.25 45.67 0.97
CA LEU A 201 10.36 46.26 0.21
C LEU A 201 9.92 46.93 -1.10
N GLY A 202 8.61 47.07 -1.34
CA GLY A 202 8.06 47.70 -2.54
C GLY A 202 7.99 46.79 -3.76
N VAL A 203 8.25 45.48 -3.61
CA VAL A 203 8.15 44.50 -4.70
C VAL A 203 6.72 43.97 -4.75
N THR A 204 5.91 44.57 -5.63
CA THR A 204 4.49 44.23 -5.80
C THR A 204 4.23 43.72 -7.22
N GLY A 205 3.65 42.52 -7.36
CA GLY A 205 3.30 41.96 -8.67
C GLY A 205 3.35 40.42 -8.70
N PRO A 206 2.93 39.78 -9.81
CA PRO A 206 3.05 38.35 -9.99
C PRO A 206 4.53 37.96 -10.17
N LEU A 207 5.09 37.25 -9.18
CA LEU A 207 6.44 36.72 -9.24
C LEU A 207 6.39 35.22 -9.56
N PRO A 208 7.03 34.77 -10.67
CA PRO A 208 7.04 33.35 -11.04
C PRO A 208 7.86 32.49 -10.06
N VAL A 209 8.83 33.12 -9.37
CA VAL A 209 9.69 32.49 -8.35
C VAL A 209 9.90 33.47 -7.20
N LEU A 210 10.06 32.95 -5.98
CA LEU A 210 10.32 33.72 -4.76
C LEU A 210 11.78 33.51 -4.29
N PRO A 211 12.40 34.45 -3.57
CA PRO A 211 13.75 34.27 -3.04
C PRO A 211 13.78 33.20 -1.95
N GLY A 212 14.83 32.38 -1.96
CA GLY A 212 15.24 31.59 -0.79
C GLY A 212 15.66 32.47 0.39
N LEU A 213 15.71 31.90 1.60
CA LEU A 213 16.06 32.67 2.80
C LEU A 213 17.52 33.14 2.82
N TYR A 214 18.41 32.41 2.17
CA TYR A 214 19.86 32.62 2.24
C TYR A 214 20.38 33.35 1.01
N GLU A 215 21.56 33.97 1.15
CA GLU A 215 22.19 34.78 0.09
C GLU A 215 22.32 34.04 -1.26
N PRO A 216 22.66 32.74 -1.32
CA PRO A 216 22.68 32.00 -2.59
C PRO A 216 21.32 31.89 -3.29
N GLY A 217 20.21 32.04 -2.56
CA GLY A 217 18.87 32.13 -3.15
C GLY A 217 18.47 33.56 -3.52
N TRP A 218 19.06 34.58 -2.89
CA TRP A 218 18.71 35.97 -3.13
C TRP A 218 19.20 36.46 -4.49
N GLU A 219 20.47 36.24 -4.82
CA GLU A 219 21.06 36.73 -6.07
C GLU A 219 20.36 36.19 -7.33
N PRO A 220 20.08 34.87 -7.45
CA PRO A 220 19.33 34.33 -8.60
C PRO A 220 17.88 34.81 -8.70
N PHE A 221 17.32 35.39 -7.63
CA PHE A 221 16.00 36.00 -7.65
C PHE A 221 16.07 37.48 -8.03
N ARG A 222 17.03 38.23 -7.47
CA ARG A 222 17.16 39.68 -7.62
C ARG A 222 17.25 40.11 -9.07
N GLU A 223 18.10 39.44 -9.85
CA GLU A 223 18.35 39.78 -11.25
C GLU A 223 17.12 39.53 -12.16
N PRO A 224 16.49 38.33 -12.19
CA PRO A 224 15.27 38.12 -12.97
C PRO A 224 14.06 38.94 -12.50
N ALA A 225 14.01 39.31 -11.21
CA ALA A 225 12.96 40.16 -10.67
C ALA A 225 13.16 41.65 -10.96
N GLY A 226 14.28 42.05 -11.57
CA GLY A 226 14.58 43.44 -11.94
C GLY A 226 14.72 44.38 -10.73
N LEU A 227 15.20 43.86 -9.60
CA LEU A 227 15.32 44.63 -8.37
C LEU A 227 16.60 45.49 -8.36
N PRO A 228 16.60 46.69 -7.74
CA PRO A 228 17.77 47.56 -7.67
C PRO A 228 18.96 46.87 -6.99
N GLU A 229 20.18 47.18 -7.43
CA GLU A 229 21.38 46.60 -6.83
C GLU A 229 21.54 46.96 -5.34
N GLU A 230 21.02 48.12 -4.95
CA GLU A 230 21.08 48.64 -3.58
C GLU A 230 20.18 47.88 -2.61
N LEU A 231 19.22 47.09 -3.11
CA LEU A 231 18.35 46.26 -2.26
C LEU A 231 19.14 45.03 -1.79
N ALA A 232 19.68 45.12 -0.58
CA ALA A 232 20.55 44.08 -0.03
C ALA A 232 19.74 42.90 0.53
N HIS A 233 20.34 41.70 0.48
CA HIS A 233 19.79 40.50 1.13
C HIS A 233 19.45 40.73 2.62
N ALA A 234 20.24 41.55 3.31
CA ALA A 234 20.03 41.91 4.70
C ALA A 234 18.69 42.64 4.94
N ASP A 235 18.22 43.46 3.98
CA ASP A 235 16.94 44.16 4.08
C ASP A 235 15.78 43.17 3.95
N PHE A 236 15.84 42.28 2.96
CA PHE A 236 14.90 41.17 2.81
C PHE A 236 14.85 40.29 4.07
N ARG A 237 16.00 39.91 4.62
CA ARG A 237 16.10 39.14 5.86
C ARG A 237 15.43 39.82 7.04
N ARG A 238 15.54 41.15 7.15
CA ARG A 238 14.90 41.95 8.21
C ARG A 238 13.39 42.09 8.00
N ALA A 239 12.94 42.13 6.75
CA ALA A 239 11.52 42.26 6.42
C ALA A 239 10.71 40.97 6.64
N ILE A 240 11.36 39.79 6.66
CA ILE A 240 10.68 38.53 6.98
C ILE A 240 10.17 38.55 8.42
N SER A 241 8.84 38.49 8.60
CA SER A 241 8.25 38.33 9.92
C SER A 241 8.44 36.91 10.47
N TRP A 242 8.70 36.86 11.77
CA TRP A 242 8.84 35.65 12.58
C TRP A 242 7.91 35.65 13.81
N ASP A 243 6.91 36.52 13.80
CA ASP A 243 5.87 36.51 14.82
C ASP A 243 4.95 35.28 14.67
N ASP A 244 4.08 35.10 15.66
CA ASP A 244 3.18 33.95 15.71
C ASP A 244 2.23 33.89 14.51
N GLU A 245 1.61 35.00 14.14
CA GLU A 245 0.64 35.05 13.05
C GLU A 245 1.30 34.72 11.71
N ALA A 246 2.51 35.25 11.47
CA ALA A 246 3.27 34.99 10.28
C ALA A 246 3.67 33.51 10.16
N LEU A 247 4.17 32.88 11.23
CA LEU A 247 4.55 31.45 11.21
C LEU A 247 3.35 30.52 10.94
N LEU A 248 2.15 30.93 11.31
CA LEU A 248 0.92 30.17 11.08
C LEU A 248 0.45 30.21 9.61
N THR A 249 1.03 31.07 8.78
CA THR A 249 0.78 31.14 7.33
C THR A 249 1.63 30.16 6.52
N ASP A 250 2.58 29.48 7.15
CA ASP A 250 3.46 28.55 6.46
C ASP A 250 2.68 27.34 5.91
N GLU A 251 2.92 27.04 4.64
CA GLU A 251 2.32 25.89 3.96
C GLU A 251 3.18 24.64 4.17
N LEU A 252 2.56 23.48 4.38
CA LEU A 252 3.30 22.23 4.45
C LEU A 252 3.81 21.83 3.06
N ALA A 253 5.09 21.45 2.97
CA ALA A 253 5.64 20.95 1.72
C ALA A 253 4.87 19.69 1.25
N PRO A 254 4.55 19.56 -0.05
CA PRO A 254 3.77 18.43 -0.54
C PRO A 254 4.40 17.09 -0.17
N GLY A 255 3.59 16.16 0.32
CA GLY A 255 4.01 14.81 0.67
C GLY A 255 4.64 14.63 2.05
N VAL A 256 5.03 15.70 2.78
CA VAL A 256 5.73 15.56 4.08
C VAL A 256 4.95 14.70 5.05
N ARG A 257 3.64 15.00 5.26
CA ARG A 257 2.76 14.23 6.15
C ARG A 257 2.72 12.74 5.79
N ARG A 258 2.73 12.40 4.50
CA ARG A 258 2.76 11.00 4.05
C ARG A 258 4.12 10.37 4.34
N PHE A 259 5.20 11.07 4.01
CA PHE A 259 6.55 10.57 4.20
C PHE A 259 6.87 10.32 5.67
N THR A 260 6.46 11.21 6.58
CA THR A 260 6.65 11.01 8.03
C THR A 260 5.89 9.79 8.54
N ARG A 261 4.67 9.56 8.03
CA ARG A 261 3.91 8.32 8.29
C ARG A 261 4.65 7.09 7.77
N ASP A 262 5.15 7.13 6.53
CA ASP A 262 5.83 5.99 5.91
C ASP A 262 7.13 5.63 6.66
N VAL A 263 7.88 6.64 7.15
CA VAL A 263 9.05 6.43 8.04
C VAL A 263 8.63 5.73 9.34
N ALA A 264 7.55 6.20 9.99
CA ALA A 264 7.05 5.59 11.21
C ALA A 264 6.58 4.14 10.98
N GLN A 265 5.90 3.86 9.86
CA GLN A 265 5.47 2.53 9.48
C GLN A 265 6.66 1.59 9.17
N ALA A 266 7.75 2.13 8.62
CA ALA A 266 9.00 1.40 8.43
C ALA A 266 9.74 1.11 9.75
N GLY A 267 9.29 1.67 10.88
CA GLY A 267 9.85 1.48 12.22
C GLY A 267 10.85 2.55 12.65
N GLY A 268 10.92 3.67 11.93
CA GLY A 268 11.74 4.83 12.29
C GLY A 268 10.99 5.93 13.02
N ARG A 269 11.70 7.00 13.35
CA ARG A 269 11.15 8.26 13.88
C ARG A 269 11.59 9.42 13.01
N VAL A 270 10.76 10.45 12.92
CA VAL A 270 11.11 11.73 12.32
C VAL A 270 11.36 12.75 13.41
N VAL A 271 12.43 13.53 13.27
CA VAL A 271 12.71 14.72 14.08
C VAL A 271 12.78 15.95 13.19
N LEU A 272 12.20 17.05 13.64
CA LEU A 272 12.23 18.34 12.97
C LEU A 272 13.37 19.16 13.57
N LEU A 273 14.36 19.49 12.75
CA LEU A 273 15.47 20.36 13.12
C LEU A 273 15.24 21.72 12.46
N THR A 274 15.46 22.83 13.15
CA THR A 274 15.20 24.14 12.53
C THR A 274 16.13 25.23 13.03
N GLY A 275 16.48 26.16 12.13
CA GLY A 275 17.15 27.42 12.46
C GLY A 275 16.25 28.42 13.20
N ARG A 276 14.96 28.12 13.40
CA ARG A 276 14.08 28.93 14.25
C ARG A 276 14.58 28.93 15.69
N ARG A 277 14.47 30.10 16.32
CA ARG A 277 14.97 30.32 17.68
C ARG A 277 14.05 29.68 18.71
N HIS A 278 14.58 29.36 19.90
CA HIS A 278 13.78 28.82 21.01
C HIS A 278 12.51 29.64 21.33
N ARG A 279 12.58 30.98 21.24
CA ARG A 279 11.42 31.88 21.42
C ARG A 279 10.27 31.64 20.43
N MET A 280 10.54 31.01 19.28
CA MET A 280 9.56 30.69 18.23
C MET A 280 8.98 29.28 18.37
N ARG A 281 9.42 28.50 19.37
CA ARG A 281 9.04 27.09 19.56
C ARG A 281 7.53 26.91 19.62
N ALA A 282 6.85 27.64 20.51
CA ALA A 282 5.41 27.49 20.74
C ALA A 282 4.57 27.82 19.49
N ALA A 283 4.93 28.88 18.76
CA ALA A 283 4.30 29.22 17.48
C ALA A 283 4.53 28.12 16.42
N THR A 284 5.76 27.61 16.33
CA THR A 284 6.11 26.55 15.38
C THR A 284 5.40 25.23 15.70
N GLU A 285 5.32 24.84 16.97
CA GLU A 285 4.58 23.66 17.43
C GLU A 285 3.08 23.78 17.08
N ARG A 286 2.48 24.96 17.24
CA ARG A 286 1.10 25.22 16.80
C ARG A 286 0.93 25.11 15.29
N ALA A 287 1.85 25.66 14.49
CA ALA A 287 1.83 25.52 13.04
C ALA A 287 1.91 24.03 12.63
N LEU A 288 2.81 23.26 13.24
CA LEU A 288 2.94 21.83 13.00
C LEU A 288 1.68 21.05 13.40
N ALA A 289 1.06 21.39 14.53
CA ALA A 289 -0.17 20.77 14.99
C ALA A 289 -1.32 20.96 13.99
N ARG A 290 -1.48 22.16 13.40
CA ARG A 290 -2.49 22.43 12.35
C ARG A 290 -2.33 21.52 11.13
N HIS A 291 -1.10 21.09 10.84
CA HIS A 291 -0.76 20.21 9.72
C HIS A 291 -0.67 18.72 10.12
N GLY A 292 -1.06 18.36 11.36
CA GLY A 292 -1.06 16.98 11.86
C GLY A 292 0.33 16.45 12.24
N LEU A 293 1.33 17.32 12.40
CA LEU A 293 2.72 16.99 12.72
C LEU A 293 3.16 17.40 14.13
N GLY A 294 2.22 17.88 14.98
CA GLY A 294 2.53 18.34 16.34
C GLY A 294 3.11 17.29 17.28
N HIS A 295 2.92 16.00 16.98
CA HIS A 295 3.50 14.88 17.71
C HIS A 295 4.99 14.63 17.41
N LEU A 296 5.55 15.30 16.39
CA LEU A 296 6.96 15.16 16.04
C LEU A 296 7.83 16.00 16.96
N GLU A 297 9.00 15.46 17.30
CA GLU A 297 9.97 16.15 18.13
C GLU A 297 10.57 17.34 17.39
N LEU A 298 10.46 18.55 17.96
CA LEU A 298 11.00 19.79 17.41
C LEU A 298 12.26 20.24 18.17
N ARG A 299 13.36 20.43 17.43
CA ARG A 299 14.64 20.96 17.93
C ARG A 299 14.92 22.33 17.28
N THR A 300 14.73 23.37 18.08
CA THR A 300 15.02 24.78 17.78
C THR A 300 16.45 25.15 18.18
N THR A 301 16.93 26.33 17.77
CA THR A 301 18.31 26.81 17.97
C THR A 301 18.41 27.98 18.95
N ASP A 302 19.60 28.16 19.54
CA ASP A 302 19.95 29.34 20.36
C ASP A 302 20.25 30.55 19.49
N GLU A 303 20.27 31.75 20.08
CA GLU A 303 20.62 32.98 19.37
C GLU A 303 22.10 33.02 18.97
N GLY A 304 22.40 33.52 17.76
CA GLY A 304 23.78 33.71 17.27
C GLY A 304 24.57 32.44 16.94
N ALA A 305 24.04 31.25 17.21
CA ALA A 305 24.75 29.99 17.00
C ALA A 305 24.80 29.55 15.52
N ASP A 306 25.84 28.78 15.18
CA ASP A 306 25.91 28.03 13.93
C ASP A 306 24.85 26.92 13.91
N VAL A 307 23.85 27.12 13.04
CA VAL A 307 22.72 26.20 12.88
C VAL A 307 23.18 24.79 12.51
N GLY A 308 24.22 24.65 11.67
CA GLY A 308 24.74 23.34 11.25
C GLY A 308 25.30 22.56 12.44
N ALA A 309 26.16 23.19 13.24
CA ALA A 309 26.70 22.59 14.47
C ALA A 309 25.61 22.25 15.49
N GLN A 310 24.59 23.10 15.67
CA GLN A 310 23.49 22.82 16.59
C GLN A 310 22.59 21.67 16.13
N LYS A 311 22.32 21.54 14.82
CA LYS A 311 21.61 20.38 14.26
C LYS A 311 22.37 19.08 14.55
N VAL A 312 23.70 19.07 14.36
CA VAL A 312 24.56 17.94 14.69
C VAL A 312 24.51 17.62 16.20
N ALA A 313 24.63 18.63 17.05
CA ALA A 313 24.57 18.45 18.50
C ALA A 313 23.22 17.88 18.96
N ALA A 314 22.11 18.40 18.41
CA ALA A 314 20.77 17.91 18.69
C ALA A 314 20.62 16.42 18.35
N LEU A 315 21.09 15.99 17.17
CA LEU A 315 21.05 14.58 16.78
C LEU A 315 21.95 13.69 17.65
N ARG A 316 23.15 14.15 18.02
CA ARG A 316 24.03 13.41 18.94
C ARG A 316 23.42 13.24 20.34
N GLY A 317 22.59 14.17 20.76
CA GLY A 317 21.87 14.12 22.05
C GLY A 317 20.72 13.10 22.09
N MET A 318 20.31 12.52 20.95
CA MET A 318 19.20 11.56 20.90
C MET A 318 19.68 10.12 21.17
N ALA A 319 19.93 9.82 22.45
CA ALA A 319 20.36 8.48 22.88
C ALA A 319 19.41 7.37 22.39
N GLY A 320 19.97 6.26 21.91
CA GLY A 320 19.22 5.12 21.37
C GLY A 320 18.72 5.29 19.93
N TRP A 321 19.05 6.42 19.27
CA TRP A 321 18.70 6.70 17.89
C TRP A 321 19.94 6.91 17.01
N GLU A 322 19.87 6.47 15.75
CA GLU A 322 20.90 6.68 14.73
C GLU A 322 20.30 7.43 13.53
N PRO A 323 20.84 8.61 13.14
CA PRO A 323 20.46 9.27 11.91
C PRO A 323 20.75 8.40 10.69
N VAL A 324 19.72 8.07 9.91
CA VAL A 324 19.83 7.31 8.64
C VAL A 324 19.62 8.19 7.43
N ALA A 325 18.92 9.32 7.59
CA ALA A 325 18.75 10.33 6.56
C ALA A 325 18.54 11.71 7.17
N ALA A 326 18.94 12.74 6.44
CA ALA A 326 18.68 14.14 6.78
C ALA A 326 18.32 14.94 5.53
N PHE A 327 17.29 15.77 5.60
CA PHE A 327 16.80 16.61 4.51
C PHE A 327 16.98 18.07 4.88
N ASP A 328 17.66 18.85 4.04
CA ASP A 328 18.00 20.25 4.37
C ASP A 328 18.17 21.08 3.08
N ASP A 329 17.63 22.29 3.08
CA ASP A 329 17.75 23.24 1.96
C ASP A 329 19.10 23.97 1.96
N LYS A 330 19.80 24.07 3.11
CA LYS A 330 21.04 24.83 3.23
C LYS A 330 22.30 23.96 3.12
N GLU A 331 23.18 24.30 2.18
CA GLU A 331 24.43 23.56 1.94
C GLU A 331 25.31 23.43 3.17
N ALA A 332 25.53 24.51 3.92
CA ALA A 332 26.35 24.50 5.13
C ALA A 332 25.85 23.49 6.18
N ASN A 333 24.52 23.37 6.34
CA ASN A 333 23.94 22.38 7.23
C ASN A 333 24.19 20.96 6.70
N ARG A 334 23.99 20.74 5.39
CA ARG A 334 24.25 19.44 4.75
C ARG A 334 25.71 19.01 4.91
N VAL A 335 26.67 19.91 4.73
CA VAL A 335 28.10 19.63 4.92
C VAL A 335 28.38 19.21 6.35
N ALA A 336 27.87 19.94 7.34
CA ALA A 336 28.01 19.60 8.76
C ALA A 336 27.40 18.22 9.09
N LEU A 337 26.21 17.93 8.56
CA LEU A 337 25.52 16.64 8.75
C LEU A 337 26.28 15.48 8.09
N ARG A 338 26.78 15.64 6.86
CA ARG A 338 27.59 14.63 6.15
C ARG A 338 28.90 14.33 6.91
N ALA A 339 29.54 15.35 7.45
CA ALA A 339 30.77 15.20 8.23
C ALA A 339 30.52 14.47 9.57
N ALA A 340 29.38 14.74 10.22
CA ALA A 340 29.06 14.15 11.52
C ALA A 340 28.46 12.74 11.44
N PHE A 341 27.74 12.42 10.35
CA PHE A 341 27.01 11.17 10.16
C PHE A 341 27.25 10.61 8.75
N PRO A 342 28.47 10.11 8.44
CA PRO A 342 28.85 9.67 7.09
C PRO A 342 28.03 8.51 6.54
N GLN A 343 27.34 7.76 7.41
CA GLN A 343 26.44 6.67 7.02
C GLN A 343 25.02 7.14 6.66
N ALA A 344 24.66 8.38 7.00
CA ALA A 344 23.34 8.93 6.75
C ALA A 344 23.23 9.46 5.31
N VAL A 345 22.05 9.27 4.69
CA VAL A 345 21.76 9.87 3.39
C VAL A 345 21.36 11.33 3.60
N VAL A 346 22.22 12.28 3.23
CA VAL A 346 21.94 13.71 3.35
C VAL A 346 21.43 14.25 2.01
N VAL A 347 20.13 14.55 1.98
CA VAL A 347 19.36 14.88 0.78
C VAL A 347 19.16 16.41 0.67
N PRO A 348 19.56 17.02 -0.46
CA PRO A 348 19.22 18.41 -0.75
C PRO A 348 17.73 18.58 -1.03
N VAL A 349 17.14 19.68 -0.53
CA VAL A 349 15.74 20.04 -0.81
C VAL A 349 15.69 21.37 -1.56
N ALA A 350 15.02 21.37 -2.71
CA ALA A 350 14.82 22.55 -3.57
C ALA A 350 13.33 22.90 -3.60
N ALA A 351 12.86 23.71 -2.65
CA ALA A 351 11.44 24.03 -2.50
C ALA A 351 10.86 24.65 -3.79
N PRO A 352 9.77 24.09 -4.37
CA PRO A 352 9.23 24.53 -5.64
C PRO A 352 8.65 25.95 -5.56
N GLY A 353 9.01 26.76 -6.55
CA GLY A 353 8.64 28.18 -6.61
C GLY A 353 9.56 29.09 -5.79
N PHE A 354 10.68 28.57 -5.30
CA PHE A 354 11.74 29.37 -4.68
C PHE A 354 13.06 29.23 -5.45
N THR A 355 13.87 30.28 -5.46
CA THR A 355 15.28 30.20 -5.85
C THR A 355 16.10 29.57 -4.74
N GLY A 356 17.12 28.81 -5.08
CA GLY A 356 17.96 28.14 -4.08
C GLY A 356 18.73 26.97 -4.66
N VAL A 357 18.68 25.84 -3.96
CA VAL A 357 19.44 24.61 -4.24
C VAL A 357 19.33 24.18 -5.70
N ASP A 358 20.47 24.19 -6.39
CA ASP A 358 20.63 23.69 -7.75
C ASP A 358 21.56 22.46 -7.72
N GLU A 359 21.08 21.38 -7.09
CA GLU A 359 21.79 20.10 -7.03
C GLU A 359 20.99 19.03 -7.82
N PRO A 360 21.64 18.18 -8.63
CA PRO A 360 20.95 17.20 -9.47
C PRO A 360 20.19 16.13 -8.68
N ASP A 361 20.62 15.87 -7.44
CA ASP A 361 19.99 14.91 -6.52
C ASP A 361 18.98 15.58 -5.58
N ALA A 362 18.65 16.85 -5.80
CA ALA A 362 17.69 17.56 -4.97
C ALA A 362 16.27 17.04 -5.19
N ILE A 363 15.52 16.94 -4.09
CA ILE A 363 14.08 16.69 -4.15
C ILE A 363 13.33 18.02 -4.09
N ALA A 364 12.25 18.14 -4.83
CA ALA A 364 11.38 19.31 -4.75
C ALA A 364 10.28 19.13 -3.69
N THR A 365 9.80 17.89 -3.54
CA THR A 365 8.74 17.54 -2.59
C THR A 365 9.04 16.20 -1.93
N PHE A 366 8.22 15.83 -0.95
CA PHE A 366 8.28 14.53 -0.28
C PHE A 366 7.28 13.53 -0.89
N GLU A 367 6.76 13.82 -2.09
CA GLU A 367 5.86 12.91 -2.78
C GLU A 367 6.60 11.77 -3.47
N THR A 368 6.03 10.57 -3.35
CA THR A 368 6.45 9.36 -4.06
C THR A 368 5.38 8.94 -5.05
N VAL A 369 5.78 8.25 -6.12
CA VAL A 369 4.81 7.65 -7.05
C VAL A 369 4.06 6.54 -6.31
N PRO A 370 2.71 6.50 -6.35
CA PRO A 370 1.95 5.39 -5.77
C PRO A 370 2.41 4.03 -6.31
N GLN A 371 2.31 2.99 -5.48
CA GLN A 371 2.52 1.61 -5.88
C GLN A 371 1.23 0.80 -5.66
N PRO A 372 0.70 0.11 -6.68
CA PRO A 372 1.18 0.08 -8.07
C PRO A 372 1.06 1.44 -8.76
N VAL A 373 1.81 1.62 -9.85
CA VAL A 373 1.79 2.88 -10.62
C VAL A 373 0.38 3.09 -11.21
N PRO A 374 -0.19 4.30 -11.14
CA PRO A 374 -1.51 4.55 -11.70
C PRO A 374 -1.59 4.29 -13.22
N LEU A 375 -2.61 3.54 -13.65
CA LEU A 375 -2.82 3.21 -15.06
C LEU A 375 -3.26 4.43 -15.90
N GLY A 376 -2.90 4.40 -17.18
CA GLY A 376 -3.33 5.37 -18.21
C GLY A 376 -2.92 6.82 -17.94
N ARG A 377 -1.91 7.05 -17.08
CA ARG A 377 -1.33 8.38 -16.83
C ARG A 377 -0.02 8.59 -17.60
N GLY A 378 0.08 7.94 -18.77
CA GLY A 378 1.27 7.94 -19.64
C GLY A 378 2.44 7.09 -19.16
N HIS A 379 2.24 6.27 -18.12
CA HIS A 379 3.20 5.24 -17.74
C HIS A 379 3.05 4.05 -18.69
N SER A 380 4.17 3.45 -19.10
CA SER A 380 4.19 2.27 -19.98
C SER A 380 3.76 0.96 -19.30
N ALA A 381 3.28 1.03 -18.05
CA ALA A 381 2.88 -0.12 -17.26
C ALA A 381 1.41 -0.49 -17.56
N GLY A 382 1.19 -1.71 -18.06
CA GLY A 382 -0.13 -2.35 -18.00
C GLY A 382 -0.50 -2.75 -16.56
N PRO A 383 -1.74 -3.25 -16.34
CA PRO A 383 -2.21 -3.72 -15.04
C PRO A 383 -1.17 -4.57 -14.31
N SER A 384 -1.02 -4.31 -13.02
CA SER A 384 -0.04 -4.99 -12.18
C SER A 384 -0.55 -5.17 -10.76
N LEU A 385 -0.07 -6.22 -10.11
CA LEU A 385 -0.28 -6.42 -8.68
C LEU A 385 0.55 -5.42 -7.88
N SER A 386 0.08 -5.02 -6.70
CA SER A 386 0.78 -4.05 -5.84
C SER A 386 2.10 -4.57 -5.29
N HIS A 387 2.20 -5.88 -5.09
CA HIS A 387 3.25 -6.54 -4.29
C HIS A 387 3.41 -5.98 -2.87
N ALA A 388 2.44 -5.19 -2.38
CA ALA A 388 2.44 -4.66 -1.03
C ALA A 388 2.26 -5.79 -0.02
N THR A 389 2.95 -5.70 1.11
CA THR A 389 2.85 -6.70 2.20
C THR A 389 1.81 -6.31 3.24
N SER A 390 1.25 -5.10 3.14
CA SER A 390 0.22 -4.55 4.02
C SER A 390 -0.52 -3.45 3.28
N ILE A 391 -1.83 -3.35 3.49
CA ILE A 391 -2.66 -2.32 2.87
C ILE A 391 -2.23 -0.90 3.26
N ALA A 392 -1.59 -0.72 4.42
CA ALA A 392 -1.03 0.56 4.86
C ALA A 392 0.08 1.08 3.93
N GLN A 393 0.76 0.18 3.19
CA GLN A 393 1.76 0.56 2.19
C GLN A 393 1.12 1.15 0.92
N LEU A 394 -0.18 0.94 0.73
CA LEU A 394 -0.91 1.54 -0.39
C LEU A 394 -1.24 3.01 -0.10
N ARG A 395 -1.29 3.80 -1.17
CA ARG A 395 -1.78 5.19 -1.13
C ARG A 395 -3.29 5.21 -1.37
N LEU A 396 -4.06 4.83 -0.36
CA LEU A 396 -5.52 4.70 -0.45
C LEU A 396 -6.21 6.02 -0.87
N ASP A 397 -5.64 7.17 -0.50
CA ASP A 397 -6.06 8.51 -0.96
C ASP A 397 -5.98 8.67 -2.48
N ALA A 398 -4.97 8.06 -3.11
CA ALA A 398 -4.69 8.13 -4.53
C ALA A 398 -5.39 7.04 -5.36
N MET A 399 -5.91 6.00 -4.73
CA MET A 399 -6.60 4.88 -5.39
C MET A 399 -8.06 5.19 -5.73
N ARG A 400 -8.62 4.51 -6.72
CA ARG A 400 -10.01 4.70 -7.21
C ARG A 400 -10.81 3.40 -7.17
N THR A 401 -12.10 3.50 -6.83
CA THR A 401 -13.02 2.35 -6.74
C THR A 401 -13.73 1.99 -8.05
N ARG A 402 -13.72 2.89 -9.05
CA ARG A 402 -14.12 2.67 -10.46
C ARG A 402 -15.34 1.73 -10.63
N PRO A 403 -16.50 2.02 -10.00
CA PRO A 403 -17.63 1.09 -9.93
C PRO A 403 -18.18 0.68 -11.30
N THR A 404 -18.01 1.52 -12.31
CA THR A 404 -18.50 1.32 -13.69
C THR A 404 -17.82 0.15 -14.40
N LEU A 405 -16.58 -0.18 -14.03
CA LEU A 405 -15.81 -1.26 -14.65
C LEU A 405 -16.18 -2.65 -14.13
N TRP A 406 -16.77 -2.72 -12.95
CA TRP A 406 -17.09 -3.98 -12.30
C TRP A 406 -18.24 -4.72 -12.96
N ARG A 407 -19.18 -4.01 -13.59
CA ARG A 407 -20.34 -4.61 -14.27
C ARG A 407 -19.97 -5.44 -15.51
N ARG A 408 -18.69 -5.47 -15.89
CA ARG A 408 -18.18 -6.12 -17.10
C ARG A 408 -17.32 -7.36 -16.81
N GLY A 409 -17.50 -7.99 -15.64
CA GLY A 409 -16.78 -9.21 -15.31
C GLY A 409 -17.25 -10.43 -16.11
N VAL A 410 -16.71 -11.59 -15.75
CA VAL A 410 -16.99 -12.89 -16.40
C VAL A 410 -17.70 -13.82 -15.43
N HIS A 411 -18.75 -14.51 -15.89
CA HIS A 411 -19.36 -15.59 -15.13
C HIS A 411 -18.87 -16.93 -15.65
N LEU A 412 -18.30 -17.76 -14.77
CA LEU A 412 -17.92 -19.12 -15.12
C LEU A 412 -19.12 -20.06 -15.06
N THR A 413 -19.10 -21.10 -15.89
CA THR A 413 -19.95 -22.28 -15.69
C THR A 413 -19.34 -23.22 -14.65
N GLU A 414 -20.14 -24.15 -14.11
CA GLU A 414 -19.65 -25.19 -13.19
C GLU A 414 -18.54 -26.03 -13.80
N GLU A 415 -18.67 -26.38 -15.09
CA GLU A 415 -17.66 -27.12 -15.84
C GLU A 415 -16.35 -26.33 -15.94
N GLU A 416 -16.43 -25.02 -16.18
CA GLU A 416 -15.25 -24.16 -16.28
C GLU A 416 -14.52 -24.03 -14.95
N GLN A 417 -15.26 -23.80 -13.87
CA GLN A 417 -14.68 -23.73 -12.53
C GLN A 417 -14.00 -25.06 -12.16
N ALA A 418 -14.69 -26.18 -12.35
CA ALA A 418 -14.14 -27.51 -12.07
C ALA A 418 -12.91 -27.82 -12.94
N GLY A 419 -12.94 -27.40 -14.21
CA GLY A 419 -11.81 -27.51 -15.14
C GLY A 419 -10.57 -26.76 -14.66
N ILE A 420 -10.73 -25.51 -14.20
CA ILE A 420 -9.64 -24.71 -13.62
C ILE A 420 -9.04 -25.43 -12.40
N VAL A 421 -9.88 -25.87 -11.45
CA VAL A 421 -9.41 -26.53 -10.23
C VAL A 421 -8.65 -27.82 -10.55
N THR A 422 -9.19 -28.64 -11.43
CA THR A 422 -8.58 -29.91 -11.85
C THR A 422 -7.23 -29.68 -12.52
N ALA A 423 -7.16 -28.75 -13.47
CA ALA A 423 -5.92 -28.42 -14.18
C ALA A 423 -4.84 -27.90 -13.23
N LEU A 424 -5.22 -26.98 -12.33
CA LEU A 424 -4.32 -26.40 -11.33
C LEU A 424 -3.75 -27.46 -10.39
N CYS A 425 -4.59 -28.34 -9.84
CA CYS A 425 -4.16 -29.40 -8.92
C CYS A 425 -3.27 -30.43 -9.61
N ARG A 426 -3.63 -30.88 -10.82
CA ARG A 426 -2.83 -31.81 -11.62
C ARG A 426 -1.44 -31.23 -11.91
N GLY A 427 -1.36 -30.00 -12.43
CA GLY A 427 -0.08 -29.36 -12.73
C GLY A 427 0.79 -29.15 -11.49
N ALA A 428 0.16 -28.88 -10.34
CA ALA A 428 0.84 -28.76 -9.05
C ALA A 428 1.48 -30.10 -8.62
N GLN A 429 0.72 -31.21 -8.71
CA GLN A 429 1.19 -32.56 -8.38
C GLN A 429 2.32 -33.01 -9.30
N GLU A 430 2.16 -32.92 -10.64
CA GLU A 430 3.20 -33.30 -11.62
C GLU A 430 4.52 -32.54 -11.38
N THR A 431 4.43 -31.27 -11.01
CA THR A 431 5.62 -30.46 -10.68
C THR A 431 6.21 -30.85 -9.33
N GLY A 432 5.38 -31.27 -8.36
CA GLY A 432 5.82 -31.85 -7.09
C GLY A 432 6.57 -33.16 -7.29
N GLU A 433 6.02 -34.10 -8.06
CA GLU A 433 6.64 -35.38 -8.39
C GLU A 433 8.02 -35.18 -9.03
N ARG A 434 8.14 -34.30 -10.03
CA ARG A 434 9.43 -33.96 -10.67
C ARG A 434 10.44 -33.35 -9.70
N LEU A 435 10.00 -32.59 -8.69
CA LEU A 435 10.90 -32.14 -7.63
C LEU A 435 11.34 -33.32 -6.77
N GLY A 436 10.38 -34.12 -6.32
CA GLY A 436 10.61 -35.29 -5.48
C GLY A 436 11.56 -36.30 -6.12
N ASP A 437 11.41 -36.60 -7.41
CA ASP A 437 12.29 -37.49 -8.17
C ASP A 437 13.74 -37.01 -8.20
N ARG A 438 13.94 -35.70 -8.35
CA ARG A 438 15.29 -35.10 -8.33
C ARG A 438 15.96 -35.23 -6.97
N VAL A 439 15.19 -35.14 -5.88
CA VAL A 439 15.71 -35.36 -4.53
C VAL A 439 15.93 -36.85 -4.26
N ALA A 440 14.99 -37.69 -4.67
CA ALA A 440 15.05 -39.15 -4.50
C ALA A 440 16.23 -39.79 -5.24
N ALA A 441 16.68 -39.19 -6.34
CA ALA A 441 17.90 -39.59 -7.04
C ALA A 441 19.18 -39.40 -6.20
N ILE A 442 19.12 -38.58 -5.14
CA ILE A 442 20.24 -38.31 -4.21
C ILE A 442 20.06 -39.10 -2.91
N GLU A 443 18.86 -39.04 -2.32
CA GLU A 443 18.59 -39.59 -0.99
C GLU A 443 17.08 -39.89 -0.83
N THR A 444 16.75 -41.02 -0.21
CA THR A 444 15.37 -41.44 0.11
C THR A 444 15.28 -42.01 1.52
N GLY A 445 14.07 -42.00 2.09
CA GLY A 445 13.77 -42.63 3.38
C GLY A 445 14.40 -41.93 4.58
N SER A 446 14.80 -40.66 4.46
CA SER A 446 15.43 -39.89 5.54
C SER A 446 14.73 -38.56 5.81
N ALA A 447 14.85 -38.06 7.03
CA ALA A 447 14.40 -36.71 7.39
C ALA A 447 15.07 -35.64 6.53
N ARG A 448 16.34 -35.87 6.16
CA ARG A 448 17.12 -34.99 5.29
C ARG A 448 16.55 -34.91 3.87
N ALA A 449 16.04 -36.00 3.31
CA ALA A 449 15.41 -35.99 1.99
C ALA A 449 14.11 -35.16 1.99
N ILE A 450 13.26 -35.33 3.02
CA ILE A 450 12.05 -34.51 3.21
C ILE A 450 12.45 -33.03 3.37
N TRP A 451 13.46 -32.74 4.18
CA TRP A 451 13.99 -31.39 4.36
C TRP A 451 14.49 -30.77 3.04
N GLN A 452 15.17 -31.52 2.17
CA GLN A 452 15.61 -31.02 0.86
C GLN A 452 14.42 -30.62 -0.02
N VAL A 453 13.33 -31.40 0.00
CA VAL A 453 12.07 -31.04 -0.68
C VAL A 453 11.51 -29.73 -0.11
N MET A 454 11.37 -29.64 1.22
CA MET A 454 10.86 -28.44 1.91
C MET A 454 11.69 -27.19 1.57
N GLN A 455 13.01 -27.34 1.45
CA GLN A 455 13.91 -26.22 1.14
C GLN A 455 14.01 -25.89 -0.35
N ALA A 456 13.16 -26.48 -1.19
CA ALA A 456 13.01 -26.03 -2.56
C ALA A 456 12.48 -24.58 -2.61
N LYS A 457 12.98 -23.80 -3.60
CA LYS A 457 12.59 -22.40 -3.78
C LYS A 457 11.07 -22.21 -3.85
N LEU A 458 10.38 -23.18 -4.45
CA LEU A 458 8.94 -23.13 -4.67
C LEU A 458 8.10 -23.15 -3.39
N PHE A 459 8.64 -23.66 -2.28
CA PHE A 459 7.99 -23.60 -0.97
C PHE A 459 8.50 -22.46 -0.08
N GLY A 460 9.49 -21.69 -0.54
CA GLY A 460 10.01 -20.54 0.19
C GLY A 460 11.29 -20.78 0.99
N ALA A 461 12.19 -21.63 0.49
CA ALA A 461 13.52 -21.94 1.01
C ALA A 461 14.06 -20.97 2.09
N SER A 462 14.24 -21.48 3.32
CA SER A 462 14.80 -20.71 4.44
C SER A 462 15.68 -21.59 5.32
N ARG A 463 16.89 -21.92 4.84
CA ARG A 463 17.83 -22.81 5.52
C ARG A 463 18.28 -22.30 6.89
N SER A 464 18.35 -20.97 7.05
CA SER A 464 18.69 -20.35 8.34
C SER A 464 17.56 -20.45 9.35
N ALA A 465 16.30 -20.44 8.90
CA ALA A 465 15.15 -20.54 9.81
C ALA A 465 14.82 -22.00 10.14
N TYR A 466 14.97 -22.93 9.19
CA TYR A 466 14.69 -24.35 9.42
C TYR A 466 15.90 -25.20 9.00
N PRO A 467 16.91 -25.31 9.88
CA PRO A 467 18.13 -26.05 9.57
C PRO A 467 17.86 -27.57 9.69
N VAL A 468 18.77 -28.38 9.14
CA VAL A 468 18.56 -29.83 9.01
C VAL A 468 18.40 -30.52 10.36
N GLU A 469 19.07 -30.05 11.41
CA GLU A 469 19.01 -30.63 12.75
C GLU A 469 17.60 -30.49 13.37
N HIS A 470 16.88 -29.41 13.03
CA HIS A 470 15.48 -29.26 13.45
C HIS A 470 14.57 -30.20 12.67
N ALA A 471 14.82 -30.36 11.37
CA ALA A 471 14.07 -31.30 10.56
C ALA A 471 14.27 -32.75 11.03
N GLU A 472 15.48 -33.13 11.43
CA GLU A 472 15.75 -34.44 12.02
C GLU A 472 14.96 -34.64 13.32
N ALA A 473 14.95 -33.64 14.21
CA ALA A 473 14.17 -33.71 15.44
C ALA A 473 12.65 -33.80 15.18
N ASP A 474 12.14 -33.07 14.19
CA ASP A 474 10.71 -33.00 13.90
C ASP A 474 10.20 -34.18 13.05
N LEU A 475 11.06 -34.84 12.28
CA LEU A 475 10.67 -35.87 11.32
C LEU A 475 11.12 -37.29 11.71
N SER A 476 12.08 -37.43 12.64
CA SER A 476 12.70 -38.72 12.96
C SER A 476 11.69 -39.81 13.34
N ARG A 477 10.71 -39.51 14.19
CA ARG A 477 9.66 -40.47 14.57
C ARG A 477 8.86 -40.96 13.37
N ALA A 478 8.37 -40.03 12.54
CA ALA A 478 7.56 -40.37 11.38
C ALA A 478 8.34 -41.20 10.34
N VAL A 479 9.60 -40.83 10.11
CA VAL A 479 10.50 -41.56 9.21
C VAL A 479 10.80 -42.96 9.75
N ALA A 480 11.14 -43.09 11.03
CA ALA A 480 11.44 -44.39 11.66
C ALA A 480 10.22 -45.32 11.69
N ALA A 481 9.02 -44.77 11.91
CA ALA A 481 7.78 -45.53 11.96
C ALA A 481 7.15 -45.81 10.57
N GLY A 482 7.67 -45.22 9.49
CA GLY A 482 7.03 -45.28 8.18
C GLY A 482 5.66 -44.61 8.16
N GLU A 483 5.44 -43.61 9.00
CA GLU A 483 4.20 -42.84 9.11
C GLU A 483 4.28 -41.55 8.28
N PRO A 484 3.15 -40.97 7.84
CA PRO A 484 3.16 -39.64 7.25
C PRO A 484 3.81 -38.61 8.18
N ALA A 485 4.62 -37.70 7.62
CA ALA A 485 5.19 -36.62 8.41
C ALA A 485 4.10 -35.61 8.78
N GLU A 486 4.04 -35.22 10.05
CA GLU A 486 3.01 -34.33 10.58
C GLU A 486 3.44 -32.87 10.43
N PHE A 487 2.58 -32.06 9.81
CA PHE A 487 2.76 -30.62 9.59
C PHE A 487 1.64 -29.86 10.28
N VAL A 488 1.95 -28.71 10.86
CA VAL A 488 0.95 -27.84 11.49
C VAL A 488 1.08 -26.42 10.96
N ILE A 489 -0.06 -25.85 10.56
CA ILE A 489 -0.17 -24.48 10.06
C ILE A 489 -1.25 -23.73 10.85
N LEU A 490 -0.95 -22.49 11.26
CA LEU A 490 -1.95 -21.57 11.83
C LEU A 490 -2.71 -20.88 10.70
N GLY A 491 -4.02 -21.10 10.63
CA GLY A 491 -4.92 -20.61 9.58
C GLY A 491 -5.27 -21.66 8.51
N PRO A 492 -6.18 -21.33 7.57
CA PRO A 492 -6.86 -20.04 7.43
C PRO A 492 -8.02 -19.83 8.43
N PRO A 493 -8.11 -18.69 9.14
CA PRO A 493 -9.18 -18.46 10.11
C PRO A 493 -10.50 -18.03 9.46
N THR A 494 -10.44 -16.98 8.63
CA THR A 494 -11.54 -16.39 7.87
C THR A 494 -10.97 -15.34 6.91
N LYS A 495 -11.71 -14.99 5.86
CA LYS A 495 -11.35 -13.94 4.89
C LYS A 495 -11.44 -12.56 5.57
N GLN A 496 -10.55 -11.64 5.22
CA GLN A 496 -10.53 -10.28 5.77
C GLN A 496 -11.30 -9.30 4.86
N ASP A 497 -12.63 -9.31 4.97
CA ASP A 497 -13.55 -8.54 4.13
C ASP A 497 -14.24 -7.36 4.84
N GLY A 498 -14.00 -7.17 6.15
CA GLY A 498 -14.67 -6.17 6.97
C GLY A 498 -14.57 -4.70 6.51
N SER A 499 -13.60 -4.37 5.66
CA SER A 499 -13.49 -3.07 4.99
C SER A 499 -13.75 -3.12 3.49
N ARG A 500 -13.88 -4.32 2.92
CA ARG A 500 -13.86 -4.63 1.49
C ARG A 500 -12.62 -4.13 0.71
N LEU A 501 -11.65 -3.50 1.37
CA LEU A 501 -10.42 -3.02 0.71
C LEU A 501 -9.39 -4.14 0.53
N LYS A 502 -9.38 -5.11 1.44
CA LYS A 502 -8.49 -6.27 1.41
C LYS A 502 -9.05 -7.38 0.54
N ALA A 503 -10.19 -7.94 0.94
CA ALA A 503 -10.96 -8.91 0.18
C ALA A 503 -12.36 -8.38 -0.10
N LEU A 504 -12.95 -8.74 -1.24
CA LEU A 504 -14.27 -8.24 -1.65
C LEU A 504 -15.46 -8.91 -0.98
N GLY A 505 -15.26 -10.09 -0.40
CA GLY A 505 -16.25 -10.79 0.39
C GLY A 505 -15.62 -11.82 1.30
N GLY A 506 -16.44 -12.39 2.18
CA GLY A 506 -16.04 -13.21 3.30
C GLY A 506 -15.74 -14.68 2.98
N LEU A 507 -15.94 -15.15 1.74
CA LEU A 507 -15.74 -16.55 1.35
C LEU A 507 -14.33 -16.80 0.78
N PRO A 508 -13.81 -18.04 0.88
CA PRO A 508 -12.63 -18.50 0.16
C PRO A 508 -12.78 -18.28 -1.35
N ASP A 509 -11.68 -18.00 -2.02
CA ASP A 509 -11.65 -17.74 -3.46
C ASP A 509 -10.55 -18.58 -4.14
N LEU A 510 -10.19 -18.31 -5.39
CA LEU A 510 -9.15 -19.09 -6.10
C LEU A 510 -7.79 -19.10 -5.36
N ALA A 511 -7.51 -18.14 -4.48
CA ALA A 511 -6.29 -18.09 -3.70
C ALA A 511 -6.22 -19.23 -2.67
N GLU A 512 -7.34 -19.54 -2.01
CA GLU A 512 -7.44 -20.70 -1.12
C GLU A 512 -7.31 -22.02 -1.88
N VAL A 513 -7.94 -22.15 -3.05
CA VAL A 513 -7.77 -23.33 -3.92
C VAL A 513 -6.30 -23.52 -4.31
N ALA A 514 -5.62 -22.45 -4.73
CA ALA A 514 -4.23 -22.51 -5.11
C ALA A 514 -3.29 -22.81 -3.92
N MET A 515 -3.63 -22.38 -2.71
CA MET A 515 -2.93 -22.82 -1.50
C MET A 515 -3.08 -24.34 -1.27
N LEU A 516 -4.29 -24.89 -1.44
CA LEU A 516 -4.52 -26.33 -1.32
C LEU A 516 -3.75 -27.11 -2.39
N ALA A 517 -3.74 -26.62 -3.64
CA ALA A 517 -2.92 -27.17 -4.71
C ALA A 517 -1.41 -27.15 -4.37
N ARG A 518 -0.93 -26.09 -3.68
CA ARG A 518 0.47 -26.02 -3.20
C ARG A 518 0.77 -27.07 -2.13
N LEU A 519 -0.17 -27.37 -1.24
CA LEU A 519 -0.02 -28.44 -0.24
C LEU A 519 -0.02 -29.82 -0.91
N LEU A 520 -0.88 -30.05 -1.91
CA LEU A 520 -0.86 -31.26 -2.73
C LEU A 520 0.45 -31.42 -3.49
N GLN A 521 1.04 -30.32 -3.98
CA GLN A 521 2.37 -30.32 -4.58
C GLN A 521 3.47 -30.71 -3.59
N LEU A 522 3.40 -30.25 -2.34
CA LEU A 522 4.33 -30.66 -1.29
C LEU A 522 4.19 -32.15 -0.97
N ASP A 523 2.95 -32.64 -0.79
CA ASP A 523 2.67 -34.06 -0.58
C ASP A 523 3.20 -34.92 -1.72
N ALA A 524 2.93 -34.55 -2.97
CA ALA A 524 3.43 -35.26 -4.14
C ALA A 524 4.96 -35.34 -4.18
N ALA A 525 5.65 -34.23 -3.85
CA ALA A 525 7.11 -34.21 -3.78
C ALA A 525 7.67 -35.07 -2.62
N VAL A 526 7.06 -34.99 -1.43
CA VAL A 526 7.49 -35.77 -0.27
C VAL A 526 7.26 -37.27 -0.50
N ARG A 527 6.15 -37.68 -1.12
CA ARG A 527 5.86 -39.10 -1.41
C ARG A 527 6.93 -39.79 -2.25
N ARG A 528 7.70 -39.04 -3.05
CA ARG A 528 8.81 -39.60 -3.83
C ARG A 528 10.02 -39.98 -2.97
N VAL A 529 10.22 -39.31 -1.84
CA VAL A 529 11.34 -39.56 -0.91
C VAL A 529 10.92 -40.26 0.37
N HIS A 530 9.64 -40.17 0.73
CA HIS A 530 9.00 -40.76 1.91
C HIS A 530 7.58 -41.18 1.53
N PRO A 531 7.36 -42.43 1.07
CA PRO A 531 6.10 -42.89 0.47
C PRO A 531 4.81 -42.58 1.25
N PRO A 532 4.79 -42.61 2.60
CA PRO A 532 3.61 -42.22 3.37
C PRO A 532 3.11 -40.78 3.10
N GLY A 533 4.01 -39.88 2.68
CA GLY A 533 3.70 -38.48 2.39
C GLY A 533 3.63 -37.62 3.66
N ILE A 534 2.74 -36.64 3.65
CA ILE A 534 2.52 -35.71 4.77
C ILE A 534 1.06 -35.70 5.24
N ARG A 535 0.83 -35.19 6.44
CA ARG A 535 -0.48 -34.77 6.95
C ARG A 535 -0.38 -33.34 7.46
N VAL A 536 -1.39 -32.52 7.21
CA VAL A 536 -1.41 -31.11 7.59
C VAL A 536 -2.57 -30.86 8.54
N THR A 537 -2.28 -30.39 9.75
CA THR A 537 -3.28 -29.85 10.67
C THR A 537 -3.34 -28.33 10.51
N ALA A 538 -4.43 -27.85 9.94
CA ALA A 538 -4.75 -26.43 9.83
C ALA A 538 -5.52 -25.98 11.08
N LEU A 539 -4.84 -25.23 11.95
CA LEU A 539 -5.42 -24.67 13.15
C LEU A 539 -6.17 -23.37 12.79
N ALA A 540 -7.44 -23.52 12.47
CA ALA A 540 -8.30 -22.50 11.88
C ALA A 540 -9.31 -21.99 12.91
N ASP A 541 -8.80 -21.37 13.97
CA ASP A 541 -9.65 -20.70 14.96
C ASP A 541 -9.70 -19.19 14.68
N PRO A 542 -10.83 -18.65 14.19
CA PRO A 542 -11.01 -17.22 13.96
C PRO A 542 -11.08 -16.40 15.25
N SER A 543 -11.35 -17.04 16.39
CA SER A 543 -11.64 -16.40 17.67
C SER A 543 -10.49 -16.45 18.69
N HIS A 544 -9.45 -17.27 18.45
CA HIS A 544 -8.34 -17.46 19.41
C HIS A 544 -7.62 -16.15 19.78
N PHE A 545 -7.26 -15.35 18.78
CA PHE A 545 -6.50 -14.10 19.00
C PHE A 545 -7.38 -12.84 19.09
N ARG A 546 -8.58 -12.89 18.52
CA ARG A 546 -9.52 -11.76 18.44
C ARG A 546 -10.92 -12.31 18.56
N VAL A 547 -11.80 -11.66 19.30
CA VAL A 547 -13.19 -12.12 19.42
C VAL A 547 -13.89 -11.91 18.08
N ARG A 548 -14.45 -12.99 17.50
CA ARG A 548 -15.24 -12.91 16.27
C ARG A 548 -16.57 -13.62 16.45
N GLU A 549 -17.63 -12.98 15.96
CA GLU A 549 -18.97 -13.57 15.95
C GLU A 549 -19.05 -14.71 14.92
N GLU A 550 -19.79 -15.78 15.26
CA GLU A 550 -19.85 -17.01 14.45
C GLU A 550 -20.29 -16.77 13.00
N HIS A 551 -21.27 -15.89 12.81
CA HIS A 551 -21.81 -15.56 11.49
C HIS A 551 -20.75 -14.99 10.53
N ARG A 552 -19.63 -14.45 11.04
CA ARG A 552 -18.54 -13.87 10.23
C ARG A 552 -17.59 -14.91 9.63
N TYR A 553 -17.61 -16.14 10.10
CA TYR A 553 -16.68 -17.17 9.63
C TYR A 553 -17.34 -18.51 9.30
N CYS A 554 -18.59 -18.75 9.70
CA CYS A 554 -19.27 -20.01 9.43
C CYS A 554 -19.42 -20.28 7.92
N GLY A 555 -19.72 -19.24 7.13
CA GLY A 555 -19.75 -19.30 5.67
C GLY A 555 -18.38 -19.65 5.10
N TYR A 556 -17.33 -18.98 5.59
CA TYR A 556 -15.95 -19.24 5.18
C TYR A 556 -15.55 -20.70 5.44
N GLN A 557 -15.78 -21.21 6.65
CA GLN A 557 -15.41 -22.57 7.02
C GLN A 557 -16.18 -23.63 6.22
N ARG A 558 -17.45 -23.39 5.91
CA ARG A 558 -18.26 -24.30 5.07
C ARG A 558 -17.69 -24.38 3.66
N GLU A 559 -17.44 -23.23 3.04
CA GLU A 559 -16.91 -23.18 1.68
C GLU A 559 -15.46 -23.69 1.63
N PHE A 560 -14.66 -23.45 2.66
CA PHE A 560 -13.30 -23.99 2.72
C PHE A 560 -13.29 -25.52 2.79
N ARG A 561 -14.23 -26.14 3.54
CA ARG A 561 -14.41 -27.60 3.54
C ARG A 561 -14.83 -28.12 2.16
N ARG A 562 -15.74 -27.44 1.48
CA ARG A 562 -16.09 -27.78 0.10
C ARG A 562 -14.89 -27.70 -0.85
N MET A 563 -14.04 -26.69 -0.71
CA MET A 563 -12.81 -26.58 -1.51
C MET A 563 -11.81 -27.70 -1.23
N LEU A 564 -11.74 -28.20 0.02
CA LEU A 564 -10.93 -29.38 0.35
C LEU A 564 -11.40 -30.61 -0.45
N GLU A 565 -12.71 -30.84 -0.51
CA GLU A 565 -13.31 -31.93 -1.29
C GLU A 565 -13.06 -31.74 -2.80
N LEU A 566 -13.33 -30.53 -3.32
CA LEU A 566 -13.18 -30.20 -4.74
C LEU A 566 -11.73 -30.35 -5.24
N THR A 567 -10.75 -30.08 -4.38
CA THR A 567 -9.32 -30.24 -4.70
C THR A 567 -8.78 -31.64 -4.39
N GLY A 568 -9.52 -32.48 -3.65
CA GLY A 568 -9.03 -33.74 -3.08
C GLY A 568 -7.94 -33.54 -2.01
N ALA A 569 -7.91 -32.37 -1.37
CA ALA A 569 -6.98 -32.04 -0.30
C ALA A 569 -7.49 -32.45 1.09
N ASP A 570 -8.76 -32.85 1.22
CA ASP A 570 -9.36 -33.45 2.41
C ASP A 570 -8.61 -34.70 2.90
N ARG A 571 -7.99 -35.46 1.99
CA ARG A 571 -7.10 -36.60 2.32
C ARG A 571 -5.82 -36.19 3.05
N LEU A 572 -5.44 -34.92 2.95
CA LEU A 572 -4.16 -34.37 3.42
C LEU A 572 -4.35 -33.40 4.60
N VAL A 573 -5.36 -32.53 4.51
CA VAL A 573 -5.56 -31.38 5.40
C VAL A 573 -6.72 -31.65 6.34
N ARG A 574 -6.47 -31.50 7.64
CA ARG A 574 -7.48 -31.51 8.70
C ARG A 574 -7.62 -30.14 9.31
N VAL A 575 -8.84 -29.61 9.34
CA VAL A 575 -9.14 -28.32 9.94
C VAL A 575 -9.57 -28.53 11.39
N ARG A 576 -8.89 -27.89 12.35
CA ARG A 576 -9.12 -28.06 13.79
C ARG A 576 -9.11 -26.71 14.51
N ASN A 577 -9.78 -26.63 15.66
CA ASN A 577 -9.67 -25.49 16.58
C ASN A 577 -8.30 -25.55 17.31
N VAL A 578 -7.71 -24.38 17.61
CA VAL A 578 -6.41 -24.27 18.30
C VAL A 578 -6.50 -24.82 19.73
N ASP A 579 -7.54 -24.45 20.46
CA ASP A 579 -7.74 -24.80 21.87
C ASP A 579 -8.07 -26.29 22.03
N ASP A 580 -8.85 -26.88 21.12
CA ASP A 580 -9.11 -28.32 21.10
C ASP A 580 -7.81 -29.12 20.96
N VAL A 581 -6.92 -28.68 20.05
CA VAL A 581 -5.62 -29.35 19.86
C VAL A 581 -4.70 -29.07 21.04
N ALA A 582 -4.76 -27.89 21.65
CA ALA A 582 -3.99 -27.57 22.85
C ALA A 582 -4.32 -28.52 24.01
N ALA A 583 -5.62 -28.74 24.25
CA ALA A 583 -6.10 -29.63 25.30
C ALA A 583 -5.60 -31.07 25.12
N GLU A 584 -5.61 -31.60 23.89
CA GLU A 584 -5.06 -32.93 23.58
C GLU A 584 -3.56 -33.07 23.88
N HIS A 585 -2.83 -31.97 23.87
CA HIS A 585 -1.38 -31.92 24.15
C HIS A 585 -1.09 -31.51 25.61
N GLY A 586 -2.12 -31.40 26.46
CA GLY A 586 -1.97 -31.02 27.86
C GLY A 586 -1.53 -29.57 28.06
N CYS A 587 -1.87 -28.68 27.13
CA CYS A 587 -1.62 -27.23 27.22
C CYS A 587 -2.91 -26.45 26.96
N GLY A 588 -2.90 -25.13 27.13
CA GLY A 588 -4.08 -24.31 26.84
C GLY A 588 -5.29 -24.60 27.74
N ASP A 589 -5.09 -24.58 29.07
CA ASP A 589 -6.14 -24.76 30.07
C ASP A 589 -7.30 -23.75 29.85
N ALA A 590 -8.41 -24.26 29.33
CA ALA A 590 -9.56 -23.45 28.92
C ALA A 590 -10.21 -22.72 30.11
N ASP A 591 -10.24 -23.34 31.29
CA ASP A 591 -10.84 -22.76 32.49
C ASP A 591 -10.02 -21.55 32.98
N LYS A 592 -8.69 -21.65 32.93
CA LYS A 592 -7.80 -20.55 33.30
C LYS A 592 -7.71 -19.45 32.24
N ARG A 593 -7.91 -19.79 30.97
CA ARG A 593 -7.71 -18.87 29.83
C ARG A 593 -8.53 -17.58 29.99
N ALA A 594 -9.79 -17.68 30.39
CA ALA A 594 -10.66 -16.53 30.56
C ALA A 594 -10.18 -15.58 31.67
N GLU A 595 -9.76 -16.13 32.82
CA GLU A 595 -9.22 -15.36 33.95
C GLU A 595 -7.92 -14.65 33.56
N LEU A 596 -6.98 -15.38 32.95
CA LEU A 596 -5.70 -14.83 32.51
C LEU A 596 -5.89 -13.72 31.47
N LEU A 597 -6.80 -13.92 30.52
CA LEU A 597 -7.11 -12.91 29.51
C LEU A 597 -7.65 -11.62 30.17
N ALA A 598 -8.58 -11.73 31.11
CA ALA A 598 -9.09 -10.58 31.85
C ALA A 598 -7.98 -9.83 32.59
N ARG A 599 -7.08 -10.58 33.27
CA ARG A 599 -5.93 -10.02 33.99
C ARG A 599 -4.95 -9.26 33.08
N HIS A 600 -4.60 -9.84 31.93
CA HIS A 600 -3.68 -9.17 30.98
C HIS A 600 -4.32 -7.96 30.30
N ARG A 601 -5.62 -8.02 29.99
CA ARG A 601 -6.36 -6.86 29.46
C ARG A 601 -6.34 -5.71 30.45
N GLU A 602 -6.56 -5.99 31.73
CA GLU A 602 -6.51 -4.99 32.78
C GLU A 602 -5.11 -4.39 32.93
N ARG A 603 -4.05 -5.21 32.85
CA ARG A 603 -2.66 -4.73 32.86
C ARG A 603 -2.39 -3.71 31.75
N TYR A 604 -2.84 -3.98 30.51
CA TYR A 604 -2.69 -3.02 29.41
C TYR A 604 -3.55 -1.77 29.62
N ARG A 605 -4.82 -1.92 30.03
CA ARG A 605 -5.71 -0.77 30.28
C ARG A 605 -5.15 0.17 31.35
N SER A 606 -4.67 -0.39 32.45
CA SER A 606 -4.01 0.35 33.54
C SER A 606 -2.75 1.06 33.06
N ALA A 607 -1.87 0.39 32.29
CA ALA A 607 -0.64 1.00 31.77
C ALA A 607 -0.89 2.16 30.78
N LEU A 608 -1.97 2.06 30.02
CA LEU A 608 -2.36 3.03 28.99
C LEU A 608 -3.38 4.06 29.49
N ALA A 609 -3.71 4.06 30.78
CA ALA A 609 -4.66 4.98 31.37
C ALA A 609 -4.21 6.45 31.19
N GLY A 610 -5.19 7.33 30.93
CA GLY A 610 -4.97 8.76 30.75
C GLY A 610 -4.39 9.18 29.39
N LEU A 611 -4.21 8.24 28.45
CA LEU A 611 -3.87 8.59 27.06
C LEU A 611 -5.13 9.02 26.31
N ASP A 612 -5.09 10.21 25.70
CA ASP A 612 -6.21 10.77 24.95
C ASP A 612 -6.16 10.36 23.47
N LEU A 613 -6.69 9.17 23.17
CA LEU A 613 -6.78 8.67 21.79
C LEU A 613 -7.69 9.53 20.91
N LEU A 614 -8.69 10.21 21.46
CA LEU A 614 -9.70 10.92 20.66
C LEU A 614 -9.35 12.39 20.43
N GLY A 615 -8.59 13.01 21.33
CA GLY A 615 -8.04 14.36 21.14
C GLY A 615 -6.68 14.39 20.44
N ASP A 616 -5.77 13.45 20.75
CA ASP A 616 -4.46 13.35 20.12
C ASP A 616 -4.07 11.87 19.85
N PRO A 617 -4.63 11.26 18.79
CA PRO A 617 -4.40 9.84 18.54
C PRO A 617 -2.93 9.52 18.21
N ARG A 618 -2.17 10.47 17.65
CA ARG A 618 -0.77 10.27 17.30
C ARG A 618 0.13 10.37 18.54
N GLY A 619 -0.10 11.36 19.40
CA GLY A 619 0.59 11.47 20.68
C GLY A 619 0.25 10.31 21.63
N ALA A 620 -1.03 9.91 21.70
CA ALA A 620 -1.45 8.73 22.47
C ALA A 620 -0.71 7.46 22.01
N LEU A 621 -0.61 7.23 20.70
CA LEU A 621 0.11 6.06 20.16
C LEU A 621 1.62 6.13 20.44
N ALA A 622 2.23 7.32 20.37
CA ALA A 622 3.64 7.51 20.71
C ALA A 622 3.91 7.23 22.20
N ALA A 623 3.07 7.75 23.09
CA ALA A 623 3.16 7.51 24.53
C ALA A 623 2.85 6.05 24.91
N ALA A 624 1.94 5.39 24.19
CA ALA A 624 1.65 3.97 24.38
C ALA A 624 2.84 3.08 24.02
N ASP A 625 3.65 3.45 23.02
CA ASP A 625 4.92 2.75 22.75
C ASP A 625 5.80 2.78 23.99
N GLU A 626 5.92 3.92 24.67
CA GLU A 626 6.77 4.10 25.86
C GLU A 626 6.22 3.40 27.13
N ARG A 627 4.89 3.35 27.28
CA ARG A 627 4.21 2.73 28.43
C ARG A 627 3.86 1.26 28.27
N ASP A 628 4.23 0.66 27.14
CA ASP A 628 3.88 -0.72 26.78
C ASP A 628 4.35 -1.72 27.87
N PRO A 629 3.42 -2.46 28.54
CA PRO A 629 3.76 -3.46 29.54
C PRO A 629 4.21 -4.80 28.93
N GLY A 630 4.37 -4.91 27.62
CA GLY A 630 4.83 -6.11 26.93
C GLY A 630 6.23 -6.60 27.38
N CYS A 631 6.53 -7.85 27.06
CA CYS A 631 7.82 -8.47 27.37
C CYS A 631 8.77 -8.43 26.15
N PRO A 632 10.11 -8.46 26.36
CA PRO A 632 11.06 -8.59 25.26
C PRO A 632 10.73 -9.79 24.35
N GLY A 633 10.81 -9.59 23.03
CA GLY A 633 10.52 -10.63 22.04
C GLY A 633 9.07 -10.68 21.53
N GLN A 634 8.16 -9.91 22.11
CA GLN A 634 6.81 -9.71 21.56
C GLN A 634 6.71 -8.41 20.74
N PRO A 635 5.76 -8.30 19.78
CA PRO A 635 5.48 -7.03 19.10
C PRO A 635 5.04 -5.98 20.11
N ARG A 636 5.53 -4.75 19.96
CA ARG A 636 5.11 -3.63 20.81
C ARG A 636 3.68 -3.19 20.49
N PHE A 637 3.03 -2.54 21.45
CA PHE A 637 1.69 -1.99 21.33
C PHE A 637 1.54 -1.15 20.06
N ALA A 638 2.42 -0.16 19.86
CA ALA A 638 2.30 0.73 18.71
C ALA A 638 2.57 0.04 17.36
N GLU A 639 3.39 -1.01 17.33
CA GLU A 639 3.59 -1.82 16.12
C GLU A 639 2.34 -2.64 15.81
N MET A 640 1.78 -3.31 16.81
CA MET A 640 0.58 -4.12 16.68
C MET A 640 -0.65 -3.27 16.32
N PHE A 641 -0.82 -2.11 16.96
CA PHE A 641 -1.91 -1.17 16.70
C PHE A 641 -1.94 -0.73 15.23
N ARG A 642 -0.79 -0.36 14.66
CA ARG A 642 -0.70 0.03 13.23
C ARG A 642 -1.12 -1.10 12.29
N SER A 643 -0.87 -2.36 12.67
CA SER A 643 -1.33 -3.52 11.90
C SER A 643 -2.82 -3.78 12.07
N ILE A 644 -3.33 -3.66 13.30
CA ILE A 644 -4.73 -3.94 13.65
C ILE A 644 -5.68 -2.87 13.13
N VAL A 645 -5.25 -1.60 13.06
CA VAL A 645 -6.08 -0.50 12.54
C VAL A 645 -6.66 -0.87 11.18
N HIS A 646 -5.87 -1.50 10.30
CA HIS A 646 -6.33 -1.90 8.96
C HIS A 646 -6.94 -3.31 8.90
N ALA A 647 -7.23 -3.93 10.04
CA ALA A 647 -7.79 -5.27 10.15
C ALA A 647 -9.08 -5.32 10.97
N VAL A 648 -9.49 -4.20 11.56
CA VAL A 648 -10.82 -4.05 12.17
C VAL A 648 -11.84 -3.64 11.12
N ASP A 649 -13.10 -3.86 11.44
CA ASP A 649 -14.20 -3.52 10.53
C ASP A 649 -14.43 -2.01 10.55
N VAL A 650 -14.97 -1.49 9.45
CA VAL A 650 -15.42 -0.10 9.42
C VAL A 650 -16.82 -0.06 10.06
N PRO A 651 -17.01 0.67 11.18
CA PRO A 651 -18.23 0.54 11.98
C PRO A 651 -19.52 1.02 11.29
N ARG A 652 -19.39 1.86 10.26
CA ARG A 652 -20.48 2.37 9.43
C ARG A 652 -20.11 2.20 7.97
N THR A 653 -21.06 1.81 7.13
CA THR A 653 -20.84 1.72 5.68
C THR A 653 -21.87 2.58 4.98
N GLY A 654 -21.42 3.59 4.22
CA GLY A 654 -22.29 4.32 3.29
C GLY A 654 -22.73 3.44 2.10
N ASP A 655 -23.46 4.03 1.15
CA ASP A 655 -24.01 3.34 -0.03
C ASP A 655 -22.93 2.65 -0.89
N ASP A 656 -21.69 3.14 -0.85
CA ASP A 656 -20.52 2.46 -1.40
C ASP A 656 -19.54 2.11 -0.28
N PRO A 657 -19.57 0.87 0.23
CA PRO A 657 -18.71 0.45 1.33
C PRO A 657 -17.22 0.53 1.01
N VAL A 658 -16.82 0.28 -0.24
CA VAL A 658 -15.41 0.30 -0.65
C VAL A 658 -14.90 1.74 -0.65
N GLU A 659 -15.66 2.66 -1.25
CA GLU A 659 -15.29 4.08 -1.29
C GLU A 659 -15.29 4.71 0.11
N PHE A 660 -16.30 4.40 0.92
CA PHE A 660 -16.36 4.86 2.30
C PHE A 660 -15.15 4.36 3.11
N ALA A 661 -14.88 3.05 3.07
CA ALA A 661 -13.73 2.48 3.77
C ALA A 661 -12.40 3.07 3.28
N ARG A 662 -12.24 3.28 1.97
CA ARG A 662 -11.05 3.91 1.37
C ARG A 662 -10.80 5.28 1.99
N ARG A 663 -11.83 6.13 2.09
CA ARG A 663 -11.74 7.48 2.65
C ARG A 663 -11.44 7.49 4.16
N VAL A 664 -12.05 6.57 4.91
CA VAL A 664 -11.77 6.40 6.35
C VAL A 664 -10.30 5.99 6.56
N TYR A 665 -9.83 4.98 5.82
CA TYR A 665 -8.48 4.41 5.96
C TYR A 665 -7.36 5.22 5.31
N ALA A 666 -7.67 6.17 4.42
CA ALA A 666 -6.66 7.03 3.81
C ALA A 666 -5.90 7.85 4.86
N GLU A 667 -6.61 8.36 5.87
CA GLU A 667 -6.04 9.18 6.94
C GLU A 667 -6.73 8.86 8.28
N PRO A 668 -6.52 7.65 8.86
CA PRO A 668 -7.31 7.16 10.00
C PRO A 668 -7.11 7.96 11.29
N PHE A 669 -6.06 8.78 11.37
CA PHE A 669 -5.72 9.64 12.50
C PHE A 669 -6.23 11.08 12.35
N ASP A 670 -6.99 11.38 11.30
CA ASP A 670 -7.49 12.72 11.01
C ASP A 670 -8.94 12.88 11.51
N LEU A 671 -9.05 13.15 12.82
CA LEU A 671 -10.33 13.22 13.53
C LEU A 671 -11.02 14.58 13.38
N ALA A 672 -10.32 15.59 12.84
CA ALA A 672 -10.88 16.93 12.60
C ALA A 672 -11.72 17.00 11.31
N ASP A 673 -11.74 15.92 10.52
CA ASP A 673 -12.54 15.80 9.32
C ASP A 673 -14.04 15.85 9.67
N PRO A 674 -14.80 16.84 9.17
CA PRO A 674 -16.19 17.04 9.57
C PRO A 674 -17.13 15.92 9.12
N GLU A 675 -16.75 15.15 8.10
CA GLU A 675 -17.57 14.05 7.55
C GLU A 675 -17.13 12.69 8.12
N LEU A 676 -15.82 12.48 8.29
CA LEU A 676 -15.25 11.18 8.61
C LEU A 676 -14.69 11.08 10.04
N GLY A 677 -14.64 12.18 10.79
CA GLY A 677 -14.03 12.25 12.11
C GLY A 677 -14.61 11.24 13.11
N GLU A 678 -15.94 11.10 13.15
CA GLU A 678 -16.62 10.14 14.04
C GLU A 678 -16.30 8.68 13.67
N ALA A 679 -16.38 8.35 12.37
CA ALA A 679 -16.07 6.99 11.90
C ALA A 679 -14.60 6.62 12.14
N ARG A 680 -13.68 7.59 12.02
CA ARG A 680 -12.26 7.40 12.34
C ARG A 680 -12.04 7.27 13.85
N ALA A 681 -12.73 8.05 14.68
CA ALA A 681 -12.66 7.91 16.13
C ALA A 681 -13.10 6.52 16.60
N GLU A 682 -14.22 6.02 16.07
CA GLU A 682 -14.73 4.69 16.37
C GLU A 682 -13.79 3.59 15.88
N LEU A 683 -13.23 3.73 14.66
CA LEU A 683 -12.21 2.84 14.11
C LEU A 683 -10.98 2.75 15.04
N LEU A 684 -10.44 3.89 15.49
CA LEU A 684 -9.26 3.93 16.35
C LEU A 684 -9.55 3.31 17.71
N ALA A 685 -10.72 3.59 18.31
CA ALA A 685 -11.13 3.00 19.58
C ALA A 685 -11.25 1.47 19.49
N LEU A 686 -11.89 0.96 18.43
CA LEU A 686 -12.01 -0.47 18.17
C LEU A 686 -10.62 -1.12 17.97
N ALA A 687 -9.77 -0.50 17.14
CA ALA A 687 -8.41 -0.97 16.93
C ALA A 687 -7.59 -0.99 18.23
N TRP A 688 -7.83 -0.06 19.15
CA TRP A 688 -7.13 0.02 20.43
C TRP A 688 -7.51 -1.16 21.34
N ASP A 689 -8.80 -1.42 21.54
CA ASP A 689 -9.24 -2.55 22.37
C ASP A 689 -8.89 -3.91 21.73
N GLU A 690 -8.94 -4.02 20.41
CA GLU A 690 -8.50 -5.21 19.66
C GLU A 690 -6.98 -5.42 19.79
N THR A 691 -6.19 -4.35 19.84
CA THR A 691 -4.74 -4.44 20.10
C THR A 691 -4.45 -4.92 21.51
N ILE A 692 -5.15 -4.38 22.51
CA ILE A 692 -5.08 -4.85 23.90
C ILE A 692 -5.44 -6.34 23.96
N THR A 693 -6.54 -6.74 23.33
CA THR A 693 -7.03 -8.13 23.34
C THR A 693 -6.04 -9.08 22.66
N TYR A 694 -5.52 -8.70 21.49
CA TYR A 694 -4.54 -9.50 20.75
C TYR A 694 -3.27 -9.74 21.57
N LEU A 695 -2.69 -8.67 22.13
CA LEU A 695 -1.46 -8.77 22.92
C LEU A 695 -1.69 -9.50 24.25
N SER A 696 -2.88 -9.36 24.84
CA SER A 696 -3.26 -10.12 26.03
C SER A 696 -3.32 -11.62 25.74
N ASN A 697 -3.94 -12.03 24.63
CA ASN A 697 -3.94 -13.43 24.20
C ASN A 697 -2.52 -13.97 23.95
N LYS A 698 -1.59 -13.13 23.47
CA LYS A 698 -0.18 -13.54 23.33
C LYS A 698 0.50 -13.83 24.66
N HIS A 699 0.15 -13.11 25.73
CA HIS A 699 0.64 -13.44 27.07
C HIS A 699 -0.01 -14.71 27.61
N VAL A 700 -1.32 -14.88 27.40
CA VAL A 700 -2.04 -16.11 27.77
C VAL A 700 -1.43 -17.33 27.08
N ASP A 701 -1.10 -17.24 25.78
CA ASP A 701 -0.44 -18.32 25.03
C ASP A 701 0.88 -18.75 25.69
N VAL A 702 1.66 -17.79 26.20
CA VAL A 702 2.94 -18.05 26.87
C VAL A 702 2.73 -18.69 28.23
N GLU A 703 1.80 -18.17 29.03
CA GLU A 703 1.54 -18.69 30.38
C GLU A 703 0.88 -20.08 30.39
N LEU A 704 0.05 -20.37 29.39
CA LEU A 704 -0.60 -21.68 29.21
C LEU A 704 0.20 -22.65 28.34
N ASP A 705 1.47 -22.32 28.06
CA ASP A 705 2.41 -23.16 27.32
C ASP A 705 1.85 -23.69 26.00
N TYR A 706 1.16 -22.83 25.22
CA TYR A 706 0.77 -23.17 23.84
C TYR A 706 2.01 -23.48 22.97
N ALA A 707 3.21 -23.19 23.46
CA ALA A 707 4.45 -23.65 22.84
C ALA A 707 4.54 -25.19 22.77
N ALA A 708 3.87 -25.91 23.68
CA ALA A 708 3.81 -27.37 23.72
C ALA A 708 3.22 -27.99 22.43
N LEU A 709 2.29 -27.28 21.77
CA LEU A 709 1.75 -27.66 20.46
C LEU A 709 2.81 -27.90 19.38
N TRP A 710 4.01 -27.35 19.58
CA TRP A 710 5.11 -27.35 18.62
C TRP A 710 6.33 -28.16 19.08
N ARG A 711 6.22 -28.93 20.19
CA ARG A 711 7.34 -29.73 20.70
C ARG A 711 7.49 -31.03 19.92
N HIS A 712 8.59 -31.16 19.17
CA HIS A 712 9.12 -32.36 18.49
C HIS A 712 8.11 -33.17 17.64
N ASP A 713 8.62 -34.03 16.76
CA ASP A 713 7.81 -34.94 15.92
C ASP A 713 6.75 -34.29 15.01
N ARG A 714 6.88 -32.99 14.73
CA ARG A 714 6.02 -32.26 13.80
C ARG A 714 6.69 -31.02 13.23
N VAL A 715 6.45 -30.76 11.96
CA VAL A 715 6.94 -29.58 11.27
C VAL A 715 6.00 -28.40 11.52
N ARG A 716 6.50 -27.34 12.17
CA ARG A 716 5.78 -26.08 12.30
C ARG A 716 5.92 -25.23 11.02
N MET A 717 4.83 -25.08 10.29
CA MET A 717 4.77 -24.21 9.12
C MET A 717 4.62 -22.74 9.55
N SER A 718 5.33 -21.86 8.86
CA SER A 718 5.22 -20.41 9.03
C SER A 718 4.99 -19.73 7.69
N LEU A 719 3.99 -18.86 7.68
CA LEU A 719 3.59 -18.08 6.52
C LEU A 719 4.29 -16.71 6.46
N SER A 720 5.14 -16.42 7.46
CA SER A 720 5.93 -15.20 7.51
C SER A 720 6.99 -15.19 6.41
N LEU A 721 7.24 -14.02 5.81
CA LEU A 721 8.39 -13.80 4.92
C LEU A 721 9.72 -14.00 5.64
N ARG A 722 9.75 -13.82 6.96
CA ARG A 722 10.91 -13.97 7.83
C ARG A 722 10.50 -14.79 9.05
N PRO A 723 10.42 -16.12 8.92
CA PRO A 723 10.05 -16.96 10.05
C PRO A 723 11.16 -17.00 11.11
N GLU A 724 10.75 -17.22 12.36
CA GLU A 724 11.66 -17.52 13.46
C GLU A 724 12.41 -18.85 13.21
N ARG A 725 13.54 -19.04 13.91
CA ARG A 725 14.29 -20.29 13.88
C ARG A 725 13.42 -21.45 14.39
N GLY A 726 13.57 -22.62 13.77
CA GLY A 726 12.75 -23.81 14.01
C GLY A 726 11.41 -23.85 13.26
N ARG A 727 11.17 -22.93 12.30
CA ARG A 727 9.92 -22.93 11.52
C ARG A 727 10.17 -23.07 10.03
N PHE A 728 9.47 -24.02 9.41
CA PHE A 728 9.47 -24.20 7.97
C PHE A 728 8.70 -23.06 7.31
N ARG A 729 9.39 -22.25 6.49
CA ARG A 729 8.74 -21.22 5.68
C ARG A 729 7.89 -21.90 4.60
N PHE A 730 6.59 -21.64 4.61
CA PHE A 730 5.69 -22.09 3.55
C PHE A 730 5.12 -20.88 2.80
N VAL A 731 5.31 -20.87 1.48
CA VAL A 731 4.81 -19.82 0.60
C VAL A 731 3.66 -20.39 -0.24
N PRO A 732 2.40 -20.02 0.03
CA PRO A 732 1.25 -20.64 -0.63
C PRO A 732 1.21 -20.34 -2.15
N LEU A 733 1.33 -19.06 -2.54
CA LEU A 733 1.07 -18.63 -3.92
C LEU A 733 2.30 -18.16 -4.71
N GLY A 734 3.44 -17.97 -4.05
CA GLY A 734 4.68 -17.53 -4.70
C GLY A 734 4.61 -16.08 -5.19
N GLY A 735 5.53 -15.23 -4.75
CA GLY A 735 5.60 -13.84 -5.23
C GLY A 735 4.50 -12.88 -4.75
N SER A 736 3.45 -13.38 -4.10
CA SER A 736 2.60 -12.57 -3.21
C SER A 736 3.16 -12.58 -1.79
N ALA A 737 3.14 -11.41 -1.16
CA ALA A 737 3.41 -11.24 0.26
C ALA A 737 2.12 -11.22 1.11
N VAL A 738 0.96 -11.26 0.46
CA VAL A 738 -0.35 -11.27 1.09
C VAL A 738 -0.83 -12.72 1.19
N MET A 739 -1.38 -13.07 2.34
CA MET A 739 -1.95 -14.40 2.57
C MET A 739 -3.26 -14.57 1.78
N PRO A 740 -3.65 -15.79 1.35
CA PRO A 740 -4.89 -16.03 0.62
C PRO A 740 -6.11 -15.39 1.28
N TRP A 741 -6.24 -15.53 2.60
CA TRP A 741 -7.37 -14.99 3.37
C TRP A 741 -7.24 -13.49 3.74
N GLN A 742 -6.15 -12.82 3.34
CA GLN A 742 -5.89 -11.39 3.61
C GLN A 742 -6.02 -10.51 2.36
N GLY A 743 -6.42 -11.09 1.22
CA GLY A 743 -6.65 -10.37 -0.02
C GLY A 743 -7.65 -11.07 -0.93
N THR A 744 -7.73 -10.60 -2.16
CA THR A 744 -8.53 -11.19 -3.25
C THR A 744 -7.61 -11.93 -4.22
N ALA A 745 -8.03 -13.10 -4.69
CA ALA A 745 -7.32 -13.82 -5.75
C ALA A 745 -7.23 -13.01 -7.04
N ALA A 746 -6.07 -13.03 -7.68
CA ALA A 746 -5.85 -12.39 -8.97
C ALA A 746 -4.87 -13.18 -9.85
N LEU A 747 -4.99 -13.04 -11.17
CA LEU A 747 -4.01 -13.57 -12.11
C LEU A 747 -2.89 -12.56 -12.38
N GLY A 748 -1.64 -13.05 -12.32
CA GLY A 748 -0.46 -12.33 -12.81
C GLY A 748 -0.36 -12.34 -14.34
N ARG A 749 0.76 -11.82 -14.88
CA ARG A 749 0.96 -11.69 -16.34
C ARG A 749 1.15 -13.04 -17.06
N GLY A 750 1.48 -14.11 -16.36
CA GLY A 750 1.65 -15.47 -16.91
C GLY A 750 0.57 -16.45 -16.47
N ASN A 751 -0.63 -15.94 -16.16
CA ASN A 751 -1.75 -16.70 -15.61
C ASN A 751 -1.42 -17.38 -14.26
N GLU A 752 -0.38 -16.90 -13.56
CA GLU A 752 -0.09 -17.38 -12.21
C GLU A 752 -1.11 -16.85 -11.20
N VAL A 753 -1.65 -17.75 -10.37
CA VAL A 753 -2.53 -17.36 -9.27
C VAL A 753 -1.73 -16.62 -8.20
N SER A 754 -2.23 -15.46 -7.79
CA SER A 754 -1.65 -14.60 -6.76
C SER A 754 -2.76 -14.04 -5.86
N THR A 755 -2.36 -13.27 -4.85
CA THR A 755 -3.27 -12.52 -3.99
C THR A 755 -2.80 -11.07 -3.89
N ASP A 756 -3.74 -10.14 -3.99
CA ASP A 756 -3.51 -8.72 -3.77
C ASP A 756 -4.70 -8.08 -3.05
N PHE A 757 -4.56 -6.83 -2.61
CA PHE A 757 -5.65 -6.08 -1.99
C PHE A 757 -6.70 -5.70 -3.04
N ALA A 758 -7.98 -5.94 -2.75
CA ALA A 758 -9.09 -5.61 -3.63
C ALA A 758 -9.01 -4.18 -4.18
N ILE A 759 -8.76 -3.19 -3.32
CA ILE A 759 -8.65 -1.77 -3.75
C ILE A 759 -7.55 -1.54 -4.78
N SER A 760 -6.43 -2.26 -4.68
CA SER A 760 -5.35 -2.21 -5.68
C SER A 760 -5.82 -2.80 -7.01
N LEU A 761 -6.44 -3.98 -6.98
CA LEU A 761 -6.95 -4.66 -8.19
C LEU A 761 -7.98 -3.80 -8.93
N ILE A 762 -8.88 -3.17 -8.18
CA ILE A 762 -9.90 -2.26 -8.70
C ILE A 762 -9.27 -1.02 -9.35
N ASP A 763 -8.33 -0.39 -8.66
CA ASP A 763 -7.59 0.76 -9.18
C ASP A 763 -6.79 0.40 -10.45
N GLN A 764 -6.27 -0.82 -10.51
CA GLN A 764 -5.57 -1.39 -11.65
C GLN A 764 -6.51 -2.02 -12.69
N CYS A 765 -7.81 -1.77 -12.58
CA CYS A 765 -8.82 -2.19 -13.55
C CYS A 765 -8.90 -3.70 -13.79
N TYR A 766 -8.51 -4.52 -12.83
CA TYR A 766 -8.79 -5.94 -12.92
C TYR A 766 -10.31 -6.17 -12.98
N LEU A 767 -10.74 -7.13 -13.79
CA LEU A 767 -12.13 -7.51 -13.97
C LEU A 767 -12.47 -8.67 -13.02
N PRO A 768 -13.64 -8.65 -12.37
CA PRO A 768 -14.10 -9.76 -11.56
C PRO A 768 -14.44 -10.98 -12.43
N VAL A 769 -14.12 -12.16 -11.92
CA VAL A 769 -14.57 -13.46 -12.45
C VAL A 769 -15.38 -14.13 -11.36
N TRP A 770 -16.67 -14.33 -11.59
CA TRP A 770 -17.61 -14.92 -10.64
C TRP A 770 -17.70 -16.43 -10.82
N ALA A 771 -17.86 -17.12 -9.69
CA ALA A 771 -18.23 -18.53 -9.68
C ALA A 771 -19.68 -18.70 -10.19
N PRO A 772 -20.09 -19.93 -10.55
CA PRO A 772 -21.44 -20.23 -11.06
C PRO A 772 -22.52 -19.97 -10.01
N GLU A 773 -22.18 -20.18 -8.75
CA GLU A 773 -23.03 -19.82 -7.62
C GLU A 773 -23.03 -18.30 -7.49
N GLY A 774 -24.21 -17.69 -7.52
CA GLY A 774 -24.43 -16.24 -7.55
C GLY A 774 -24.02 -15.51 -6.26
N HIS A 775 -22.84 -15.79 -5.74
CA HIS A 775 -22.20 -15.05 -4.66
C HIS A 775 -21.96 -13.61 -5.11
N GLU A 776 -22.18 -12.66 -4.20
CA GLU A 776 -21.93 -11.23 -4.47
C GLU A 776 -20.44 -10.88 -4.60
N GLN A 777 -19.54 -11.82 -4.26
CA GLN A 777 -18.08 -11.66 -4.40
C GLN A 777 -17.53 -12.38 -5.64
N PRO A 778 -16.46 -11.84 -6.27
CA PRO A 778 -15.74 -12.56 -7.29
C PRO A 778 -14.95 -13.75 -6.70
N TRP A 779 -14.78 -14.80 -7.50
CA TRP A 779 -13.92 -15.94 -7.18
C TRP A 779 -12.44 -15.65 -7.50
N PHE A 780 -12.17 -14.75 -8.45
CA PHE A 780 -10.86 -14.12 -8.64
C PHE A 780 -11.00 -12.89 -9.54
N MET A 781 -9.91 -12.17 -9.76
CA MET A 781 -9.86 -11.04 -10.68
C MET A 781 -8.78 -11.22 -11.75
N VAL A 782 -9.01 -10.69 -12.94
CA VAL A 782 -8.09 -10.82 -14.10
C VAL A 782 -7.75 -9.50 -14.75
N PRO A 783 -6.54 -9.34 -15.32
CA PRO A 783 -6.27 -8.25 -16.24
C PRO A 783 -7.28 -8.21 -17.40
N PRO A 784 -7.69 -7.03 -17.88
CA PRO A 784 -8.73 -6.90 -18.90
C PRO A 784 -8.41 -7.53 -20.24
N ASP A 785 -7.14 -7.57 -20.61
CA ASP A 785 -6.63 -8.14 -21.84
C ASP A 785 -6.82 -9.66 -21.91
N LEU A 786 -7.14 -10.31 -20.78
CA LEU A 786 -7.48 -11.73 -20.70
C LEU A 786 -8.97 -12.03 -20.92
N VAL A 787 -9.79 -11.00 -21.14
CA VAL A 787 -11.24 -11.13 -21.35
C VAL A 787 -11.62 -10.60 -22.73
N ARG A 788 -12.41 -11.36 -23.48
CA ARG A 788 -12.96 -10.95 -24.78
C ARG A 788 -14.46 -11.20 -24.80
N ASP A 789 -15.22 -10.18 -25.18
CA ASP A 789 -16.68 -10.24 -25.32
C ASP A 789 -17.40 -10.80 -24.07
N GLY A 790 -16.89 -10.47 -22.88
CA GLY A 790 -17.46 -10.92 -21.59
C GLY A 790 -17.10 -12.35 -21.20
N VAL A 791 -16.19 -13.00 -21.94
CA VAL A 791 -15.74 -14.38 -21.69
C VAL A 791 -14.24 -14.39 -21.40
N LEU A 792 -13.83 -15.23 -20.43
CA LEU A 792 -12.42 -15.49 -20.16
C LEU A 792 -11.83 -16.30 -21.31
N LEU A 793 -10.69 -15.86 -21.86
CA LEU A 793 -10.07 -16.56 -22.99
C LEU A 793 -9.77 -18.04 -22.62
N PRO A 794 -10.11 -19.03 -23.48
CA PRO A 794 -9.89 -20.44 -23.19
C PRO A 794 -8.43 -20.78 -22.85
N GLU A 795 -7.47 -20.19 -23.57
CA GLU A 795 -6.04 -20.34 -23.31
C GLU A 795 -5.60 -19.80 -21.94
N VAL A 796 -6.33 -18.82 -21.40
CA VAL A 796 -6.10 -18.31 -20.04
C VAL A 796 -6.62 -19.31 -19.03
N ARG A 797 -7.86 -19.78 -19.20
CA ARG A 797 -8.50 -20.77 -18.33
C ARG A 797 -7.66 -22.03 -18.19
N ASP A 798 -7.18 -22.56 -19.32
CA ASP A 798 -6.39 -23.79 -19.38
C ASP A 798 -4.93 -23.56 -18.92
N GLY A 799 -4.49 -22.30 -18.90
CA GLY A 799 -3.15 -21.88 -18.50
C GLY A 799 -3.00 -21.40 -17.06
N ILE A 800 -4.08 -21.40 -16.25
CA ILE A 800 -4.01 -21.00 -14.84
C ILE A 800 -3.10 -21.96 -14.08
N GLN A 801 -2.10 -21.41 -13.38
CA GLN A 801 -1.05 -22.21 -12.74
C GLN A 801 -0.55 -21.61 -11.42
N LEU A 802 0.12 -22.46 -10.63
CA LEU A 802 0.92 -21.99 -9.50
C LEU A 802 2.23 -21.36 -9.99
N ARG A 803 2.67 -20.30 -9.33
CA ARG A 803 3.99 -19.74 -9.61
C ARG A 803 5.09 -20.75 -9.28
N SER A 804 5.96 -21.04 -10.26
CA SER A 804 7.06 -22.01 -10.14
C SER A 804 8.41 -21.41 -9.77
N LYS A 805 8.55 -20.07 -9.79
CA LYS A 805 9.84 -19.35 -9.64
C LYS A 805 9.85 -18.23 -8.62
#